data_AF-A0A7J6CMU0-F1
#
_entry.id   AF-A0A7J6CMU0-F1
#
_cell.length_a   1.000
_cell.length_b   1.000
_cell.length_c   1.000
_cell.angle_alpha   90.00
_cell.angle_beta   90.00
_cell.angle_gamma   90.00
#
_symmetry.space_group_name_H-M   'P 1'
#
loop_
_entity.id
_entity.type
_entity.pdbx_description
1 polymer ?
#
loop_
_entity_poly.entity_id
_entity_poly.type
_entity_poly.pdbx_seq_one_letter_code
_entity_poly.pdbx_strand_id
1 'polypeptide(L)'
;MICLCSTEPLRRHKRSWIIDSFDIVEEHPGPFPYVLGQIKLDRSYLVEFKLKGKGVDEDPKGVLSIDPHTGIIKVHRKIDYEQYSVLMLTFQARNKSNLAIDTQLGMEVNILDINDNAPVFQRRVYDITVNEAAKQGAFIVGVLAIDKDAPGTPNSTIDYKIISVTPTTKNVEFYIQESGAISFKGCFDYEVANKYSITVEAKDRGVVKLSSTTTINVNLQDGNNHLPVVTGQTGSANVMEDTNGTSPLKIHTADADTRPSAAWRVRYSIKGDKCGHFAIHTDPDTNDGILTVVKPLDYEENTEQKLTIFVENEEPYFSCEIKEKPADGLWTIIRNPPKPSSRNITITVEDTNDPPFFPDPVRKVILEENGAVGAFVDKVTAVDPDKGRPHKLEYSIEQDPAGWFRVNKTTGEIFVKESLDRESSHVTNGTYTVTVLVTEMDDHPPMTSTATIQIHIEDKNDNVPILKENLVSVCQSDEKSSTEITAYDLDGDPYSDPFSFEIMGDHKEKWSFDPSHGNTVHLVKDKSVHASLYTLVVKIADKQGRFVLQNLSVAACDCAVSPNCLMQRNTQHKAGSSVIGITIFAPLMVLACLLLALTCSCGPVKSLVQVDNVLEDALLPSNIENPGTDCVVPTFLLKKTSVSNSKEATLIDNGVQQTADIQRVSSKNIATHSLPVQMDECWSRDRSQCHSSETWMWKQYQSDNRYQGSTFSRRSSQRRQGTYFISRSTLQSLLSQRLHSIQCLENELLDYEPQLYALEDNSDKFVDLDPIDLPMNEFDREMLSDLGPAFKHLASICNPGTLSKPEVMKNGIR
;
A
#
# COMPACT_ATOMS: atom_id res chain seq x y z
N MET A 1 14.96 -0.40 -112.34
CA MET A 1 14.08 -0.73 -111.20
C MET A 1 13.31 -1.99 -111.56
N ILE A 2 13.63 -3.13 -110.93
CA ILE A 2 12.91 -4.40 -111.07
C ILE A 2 12.73 -4.92 -109.64
N CYS A 3 11.53 -5.38 -109.28
CA CYS A 3 11.18 -5.76 -107.92
C CYS A 3 11.35 -7.27 -107.70
N LEU A 4 11.86 -7.65 -106.52
CA LEU A 4 11.95 -9.03 -106.04
C LEU A 4 11.55 -9.10 -104.57
N CYS A 5 10.35 -9.61 -104.31
CA CYS A 5 9.92 -10.31 -103.09
C CYS A 5 8.70 -11.15 -103.50
N SER A 6 8.82 -12.48 -103.53
CA SER A 6 8.74 -13.37 -102.36
C SER A 6 7.32 -13.45 -101.80
N THR A 7 6.68 -14.60 -101.98
CA THR A 7 5.28 -14.87 -101.60
C THR A 7 5.22 -16.04 -100.62
N GLU A 8 5.12 -15.75 -99.33
CA GLU A 8 4.77 -16.75 -98.33
C GLU A 8 3.24 -16.82 -98.14
N PRO A 9 2.62 -18.02 -98.17
CA PRO A 9 1.18 -18.15 -98.04
C PRO A 9 0.71 -18.08 -96.57
N LEU A 10 -0.17 -17.12 -96.27
CA LEU A 10 -0.78 -16.95 -94.94
C LEU A 10 -1.50 -18.22 -94.45
N ARG A 11 -1.00 -18.82 -93.37
CA ARG A 11 -1.52 -20.08 -92.83
C ARG A 11 -2.75 -19.83 -91.93
N ARG A 12 -3.94 -20.00 -92.50
CA ARG A 12 -5.23 -19.73 -91.82
C ARG A 12 -5.46 -20.68 -90.63
N HIS A 13 -5.31 -20.18 -89.40
CA HIS A 13 -5.76 -20.89 -88.21
C HIS A 13 -7.28 -21.07 -88.23
N LYS A 14 -7.73 -22.29 -87.89
CA LYS A 14 -9.13 -22.67 -87.81
C LYS A 14 -9.61 -22.42 -86.37
N ARG A 15 -10.72 -21.70 -86.20
CA ARG A 15 -11.33 -21.53 -84.86
C ARG A 15 -11.71 -22.90 -84.30
N SER A 16 -11.49 -23.09 -83.00
CA SER A 16 -12.05 -24.20 -82.23
C SER A 16 -13.58 -24.14 -82.25
N TRP A 17 -14.22 -25.30 -82.16
CA TRP A 17 -15.66 -25.39 -81.98
C TRP A 17 -16.00 -25.16 -80.50
N ILE A 18 -17.03 -24.38 -80.24
CA ILE A 18 -17.73 -24.36 -78.96
C ILE A 18 -18.84 -25.42 -79.08
N ILE A 19 -18.96 -26.31 -78.11
CA ILE A 19 -20.17 -27.14 -77.95
C ILE A 19 -21.11 -26.37 -77.03
N ASP A 20 -22.42 -26.45 -77.26
CA ASP A 20 -23.39 -26.20 -76.20
C ASP A 20 -23.10 -27.14 -75.02
N SER A 21 -23.14 -26.63 -73.79
CA SER A 21 -23.04 -27.49 -72.59
C SER A 21 -24.24 -28.43 -72.53
N PHE A 22 -24.01 -29.66 -72.05
CA PHE A 22 -25.10 -30.58 -71.73
C PHE A 22 -25.39 -30.52 -70.24
N ASP A 23 -26.67 -30.46 -69.87
CA ASP A 23 -27.09 -30.36 -68.48
C ASP A 23 -27.87 -31.62 -68.07
N ILE A 24 -27.51 -32.23 -66.94
CA ILE A 24 -28.15 -33.42 -66.38
C ILE A 24 -28.79 -33.05 -65.04
N VAL A 25 -30.11 -33.15 -64.92
CA VAL A 25 -30.76 -33.07 -63.60
C VAL A 25 -30.37 -34.31 -62.79
N GLU A 26 -29.93 -34.09 -61.56
CA GLU A 26 -29.58 -35.17 -60.63
C GLU A 26 -30.81 -35.97 -60.17
N GLU A 27 -30.60 -37.11 -59.51
CA GLU A 27 -31.65 -37.98 -58.94
C GLU A 27 -32.85 -38.30 -59.85
N HIS A 28 -32.67 -38.13 -61.17
CA HIS A 28 -33.74 -38.15 -62.15
C HIS A 28 -34.54 -39.47 -62.06
N PRO A 29 -35.88 -39.43 -61.91
CA PRO A 29 -36.69 -40.62 -61.56
C PRO A 29 -36.79 -41.67 -62.68
N GLY A 30 -36.19 -41.40 -63.84
CA GLY A 30 -36.13 -42.31 -65.00
C GLY A 30 -37.33 -42.13 -65.95
N PRO A 31 -37.59 -43.11 -66.83
CA PRO A 31 -36.85 -44.36 -66.99
C PRO A 31 -35.44 -44.17 -67.57
N PHE A 32 -34.53 -45.06 -67.22
CA PHE A 32 -33.19 -45.14 -67.81
C PHE A 32 -33.11 -46.29 -68.84
N PRO A 33 -32.29 -46.17 -69.91
CA PRO A 33 -31.49 -45.00 -70.26
C PRO A 33 -32.26 -43.98 -71.12
N TYR A 34 -32.19 -42.70 -70.75
CA TYR A 34 -32.76 -41.60 -71.53
C TYR A 34 -31.71 -40.94 -72.45
N VAL A 35 -32.16 -40.21 -73.46
CA VAL A 35 -31.29 -39.50 -74.41
C VAL A 35 -31.00 -38.09 -73.89
N LEU A 36 -29.71 -37.76 -73.73
CA LEU A 36 -29.24 -36.43 -73.34
C LEU A 36 -29.12 -35.48 -74.55
N GLY A 37 -28.75 -36.03 -75.70
CA GLY A 37 -28.57 -35.25 -76.93
C GLY A 37 -27.94 -36.08 -78.06
N GLN A 38 -27.57 -35.40 -79.16
CA GLN A 38 -26.92 -36.03 -80.30
C GLN A 38 -25.84 -35.12 -80.89
N ILE A 39 -24.58 -35.56 -80.85
CA ILE A 39 -23.49 -34.89 -81.56
C ILE A 39 -23.59 -35.23 -83.05
N LYS A 40 -23.56 -34.20 -83.91
CA LYS A 40 -23.58 -34.35 -85.37
C LYS A 40 -22.31 -33.74 -85.97
N LEU A 41 -21.73 -34.44 -86.95
CA LEU A 41 -20.58 -33.96 -87.71
C LEU A 41 -20.96 -33.80 -89.18
N ASP A 42 -20.76 -32.59 -89.72
CA ASP A 42 -20.91 -32.32 -91.14
C ASP A 42 -19.69 -32.84 -91.92
N ARG A 43 -19.75 -34.11 -92.35
CA ARG A 43 -18.69 -34.84 -93.05
C ARG A 43 -19.26 -35.81 -94.08
N SER A 44 -18.49 -36.05 -95.14
CA SER A 44 -18.83 -36.92 -96.28
C SER A 44 -18.35 -38.37 -96.13
N TYR A 45 -17.83 -38.77 -94.96
CA TYR A 45 -17.31 -40.11 -94.70
C TYR A 45 -17.79 -40.63 -93.33
N LEU A 46 -17.77 -41.96 -93.15
CA LEU A 46 -18.39 -42.59 -91.98
C LEU A 46 -17.46 -42.55 -90.75
N VAL A 47 -17.96 -41.93 -89.69
CA VAL A 47 -17.25 -41.70 -88.42
C VAL A 47 -17.69 -42.73 -87.38
N GLU A 48 -16.75 -43.15 -86.53
CA GLU A 48 -16.99 -43.83 -85.27
C GLU A 48 -16.88 -42.81 -84.11
N PHE A 49 -17.92 -42.67 -83.32
CA PHE A 49 -17.96 -41.77 -82.16
C PHE A 49 -17.47 -42.47 -80.89
N LYS A 50 -16.61 -41.80 -80.11
CA LYS A 50 -16.16 -42.27 -78.79
C LYS A 50 -16.17 -41.12 -77.78
N LEU A 51 -16.53 -41.45 -76.54
CA LEU A 51 -16.61 -40.53 -75.40
C LEU A 51 -15.77 -41.14 -74.26
N LYS A 52 -15.05 -40.31 -73.51
CA LYS A 52 -14.11 -40.70 -72.44
C LYS A 52 -14.13 -39.65 -71.32
N GLY A 53 -13.65 -40.00 -70.14
CA GLY A 53 -13.57 -39.13 -68.97
C GLY A 53 -14.58 -39.50 -67.87
N LYS A 54 -14.72 -38.61 -66.89
CA LYS A 54 -15.55 -38.84 -65.69
C LYS A 54 -17.01 -39.01 -66.07
N GLY A 55 -17.62 -40.13 -65.67
CA GLY A 55 -18.98 -40.48 -66.08
C GLY A 55 -19.02 -41.61 -67.12
N VAL A 56 -17.92 -41.92 -67.80
CA VAL A 56 -17.84 -42.97 -68.84
C VAL A 56 -16.87 -44.06 -68.43
N ASP A 57 -15.57 -43.86 -68.63
CA ASP A 57 -14.50 -44.80 -68.27
C ASP A 57 -13.70 -44.39 -67.02
N GLU A 58 -13.83 -43.14 -66.59
CA GLU A 58 -13.39 -42.67 -65.26
C GLU A 58 -14.58 -42.51 -64.31
N ASP A 59 -14.32 -42.50 -63.00
CA ASP A 59 -15.37 -42.41 -61.98
C ASP A 59 -16.09 -41.05 -62.03
N PRO A 60 -17.45 -41.02 -62.02
CA PRO A 60 -18.35 -42.15 -61.76
C PRO A 60 -18.63 -43.02 -63.02
N LYS A 61 -18.05 -44.23 -63.14
CA LYS A 61 -18.05 -45.00 -64.40
C LYS A 61 -19.44 -45.43 -64.85
N GLY A 62 -19.73 -45.29 -66.14
CA GLY A 62 -20.96 -45.79 -66.78
C GLY A 62 -22.24 -45.01 -66.47
N VAL A 63 -22.15 -43.74 -66.06
CA VAL A 63 -23.32 -42.83 -66.06
C VAL A 63 -23.72 -42.50 -67.50
N LEU A 64 -22.74 -42.26 -68.36
CA LEU A 64 -22.92 -41.81 -69.74
C LEU A 64 -22.40 -42.84 -70.75
N SER A 65 -23.01 -42.83 -71.93
CA SER A 65 -22.53 -43.55 -73.11
C SER A 65 -22.82 -42.75 -74.37
N ILE A 66 -22.06 -42.98 -75.43
CA ILE A 66 -22.37 -42.51 -76.79
C ILE A 66 -22.57 -43.70 -77.72
N ASP A 67 -23.56 -43.61 -78.61
CA ASP A 67 -23.72 -44.55 -79.72
C ASP A 67 -22.62 -44.29 -80.76
N PRO A 68 -21.75 -45.27 -81.07
CA PRO A 68 -20.61 -45.08 -81.95
C PRO A 68 -20.97 -44.85 -83.42
N HIS A 69 -22.22 -45.09 -83.84
CA HIS A 69 -22.69 -44.86 -85.21
C HIS A 69 -23.63 -43.66 -85.33
N THR A 70 -24.47 -43.39 -84.32
CA THR A 70 -25.45 -42.29 -84.38
C THR A 70 -25.05 -41.02 -83.64
N GLY A 71 -24.04 -41.06 -82.76
CA GLY A 71 -23.60 -39.91 -81.97
C GLY A 71 -24.57 -39.49 -80.87
N ILE A 72 -25.60 -40.31 -80.59
CA ILE A 72 -26.59 -40.09 -79.53
C ILE A 72 -25.95 -40.38 -78.17
N ILE A 73 -26.00 -39.41 -77.25
CA ILE A 73 -25.56 -39.55 -75.86
C ILE A 73 -26.74 -40.04 -75.02
N LYS A 74 -26.49 -41.02 -74.15
CA LYS A 74 -27.49 -41.59 -73.22
C LYS A 74 -26.99 -41.64 -71.79
N VAL A 75 -27.87 -41.30 -70.85
CA VAL A 75 -27.66 -41.41 -69.40
C VAL A 75 -28.25 -42.74 -68.92
N HIS A 76 -27.50 -43.54 -68.15
CA HIS A 76 -27.88 -44.91 -67.74
C HIS A 76 -28.27 -45.07 -66.28
N ARG A 77 -27.91 -44.11 -65.41
CA ARG A 77 -28.29 -44.10 -63.99
C ARG A 77 -28.37 -42.68 -63.46
N LYS A 78 -28.98 -42.51 -62.29
CA LYS A 78 -28.95 -41.28 -61.50
C LYS A 78 -27.51 -40.90 -61.14
N ILE A 79 -27.32 -39.61 -60.89
CA ILE A 79 -26.11 -38.96 -60.39
C ILE A 79 -26.53 -38.00 -59.27
N ASP A 80 -25.53 -37.51 -58.53
CA ASP A 80 -25.60 -36.90 -57.20
C ASP A 80 -24.66 -35.68 -57.25
N TYR A 81 -25.21 -34.47 -57.06
CA TYR A 81 -24.53 -33.20 -57.27
C TYR A 81 -23.43 -32.97 -56.22
N GLU A 82 -23.70 -33.33 -54.97
CA GLU A 82 -22.75 -33.25 -53.85
C GLU A 82 -21.50 -34.08 -54.10
N GLN A 83 -21.63 -35.22 -54.79
CA GLN A 83 -20.48 -36.02 -55.20
C GLN A 83 -19.81 -35.48 -56.48
N TYR A 84 -20.58 -34.99 -57.46
CA TYR A 84 -20.06 -34.47 -58.73
C TYR A 84 -20.96 -33.36 -59.31
N SER A 85 -20.48 -32.10 -59.33
CA SER A 85 -21.23 -30.97 -59.92
C SER A 85 -20.98 -30.76 -61.43
N VAL A 86 -19.82 -31.18 -61.95
CA VAL A 86 -19.48 -31.11 -63.39
C VAL A 86 -18.69 -32.34 -63.83
N LEU A 87 -19.10 -32.98 -64.93
CA LEU A 87 -18.37 -34.07 -65.57
C LEU A 87 -17.54 -33.56 -66.75
N MET A 88 -16.22 -33.70 -66.62
CA MET A 88 -15.26 -33.36 -67.67
C MET A 88 -15.03 -34.57 -68.58
N LEU A 89 -15.42 -34.41 -69.86
CA LEU A 89 -15.38 -35.45 -70.87
C LEU A 89 -14.52 -35.04 -72.07
N THR A 90 -13.99 -36.05 -72.76
CA THR A 90 -13.32 -35.91 -74.05
C THR A 90 -14.08 -36.69 -75.11
N PHE A 91 -14.64 -35.96 -76.08
CA PHE A 91 -15.24 -36.52 -77.28
C PHE A 91 -14.16 -36.76 -78.35
N GLN A 92 -14.21 -37.90 -79.03
CA GLN A 92 -13.33 -38.27 -80.14
C GLN A 92 -14.13 -38.80 -81.33
N ALA A 93 -13.93 -38.17 -82.48
CA ALA A 93 -14.43 -38.60 -83.78
C ALA A 93 -13.32 -39.34 -84.54
N ARG A 94 -13.52 -40.63 -84.85
CA ARG A 94 -12.54 -41.46 -85.56
C ARG A 94 -13.04 -41.87 -86.94
N ASN A 95 -12.19 -41.81 -87.96
CA ASN A 95 -12.56 -42.30 -89.29
C ASN A 95 -12.54 -43.84 -89.30
N LYS A 96 -13.67 -44.47 -89.67
CA LYS A 96 -13.85 -45.93 -89.61
C LYS A 96 -12.88 -46.70 -90.52
N SER A 97 -12.34 -46.07 -91.57
CA SER A 97 -11.47 -46.71 -92.57
C SER A 97 -10.00 -46.81 -92.17
N ASN A 98 -9.51 -45.97 -91.26
CA ASN A 98 -8.10 -45.93 -90.85
C ASN A 98 -7.86 -45.68 -89.36
N LEU A 99 -8.93 -45.62 -88.55
CA LEU A 99 -8.93 -45.36 -87.10
C LEU A 99 -8.30 -44.02 -86.66
N ALA A 100 -7.95 -43.13 -87.60
CA ALA A 100 -7.40 -41.81 -87.31
C ALA A 100 -8.44 -40.93 -86.62
N ILE A 101 -8.01 -40.15 -85.63
CA ILE A 101 -8.83 -39.12 -84.98
C ILE A 101 -8.92 -37.91 -85.93
N ASP A 102 -10.13 -37.57 -86.38
CA ASP A 102 -10.39 -36.34 -87.18
C ASP A 102 -10.55 -35.12 -86.27
N THR A 103 -11.33 -35.30 -85.19
CA THR A 103 -11.66 -34.26 -84.23
C THR A 103 -11.63 -34.85 -82.82
N GLN A 104 -10.92 -34.17 -81.92
CA GLN A 104 -11.01 -34.37 -80.46
C GLN A 104 -11.45 -33.05 -79.83
N LEU A 105 -12.36 -33.12 -78.87
CA LEU A 105 -12.95 -31.92 -78.26
C LEU A 105 -13.27 -32.19 -76.78
N GLY A 106 -13.04 -31.18 -75.92
CA GLY A 106 -13.53 -31.19 -74.55
C GLY A 106 -15.04 -31.00 -74.52
N MET A 107 -15.70 -31.67 -73.59
CA MET A 107 -17.13 -31.56 -73.33
C MET A 107 -17.32 -31.43 -71.83
N GLU A 108 -17.99 -30.36 -71.42
CA GLU A 108 -18.39 -30.14 -70.04
C GLU A 108 -19.86 -30.51 -69.93
N VAL A 109 -20.19 -31.36 -68.96
CA VAL A 109 -21.58 -31.74 -68.66
C VAL A 109 -21.88 -31.28 -67.25
N ASN A 110 -22.73 -30.26 -67.13
CA ASN A 110 -23.15 -29.72 -65.85
C ASN A 110 -24.17 -30.67 -65.22
N ILE A 111 -24.15 -30.77 -63.90
CA ILE A 111 -25.21 -31.44 -63.15
C ILE A 111 -26.06 -30.36 -62.49
N LEU A 112 -27.37 -30.45 -62.70
CA LEU A 112 -28.36 -29.51 -62.20
C LEU A 112 -28.92 -30.04 -60.88
N ASP A 113 -28.57 -29.28 -59.86
CA ASP A 113 -28.98 -29.34 -58.46
C ASP A 113 -30.50 -29.39 -58.25
N ILE A 114 -30.96 -30.22 -57.31
CA ILE A 114 -32.32 -30.24 -56.78
C ILE A 114 -32.30 -30.17 -55.25
N ASN A 115 -33.37 -29.65 -54.64
CA ASN A 115 -33.46 -29.53 -53.18
C ASN A 115 -33.74 -30.88 -52.49
N ASP A 116 -32.70 -31.68 -52.30
CA ASP A 116 -32.73 -33.05 -51.76
C ASP A 116 -32.09 -33.14 -50.36
N ASN A 117 -31.07 -32.32 -50.06
CA ASN A 117 -30.55 -32.18 -48.70
C ASN A 117 -31.43 -31.20 -47.90
N ALA A 118 -31.35 -31.32 -46.57
CA ALA A 118 -32.04 -30.43 -45.63
C ALA A 118 -31.00 -29.66 -44.80
N PRO A 119 -31.23 -28.39 -44.44
CA PRO A 119 -30.24 -27.59 -43.72
C PRO A 119 -29.84 -28.26 -42.39
N VAL A 120 -28.56 -28.58 -42.18
CA VAL A 120 -28.10 -29.31 -40.98
C VAL A 120 -27.44 -28.36 -39.98
N PHE A 121 -28.01 -28.22 -38.78
CA PHE A 121 -27.38 -27.49 -37.67
C PHE A 121 -26.06 -28.14 -37.20
N GLN A 122 -25.03 -27.32 -36.99
CA GLN A 122 -23.71 -27.78 -36.51
C GLN A 122 -23.79 -28.43 -35.10
N ARG A 123 -24.79 -28.07 -34.29
CA ARG A 123 -25.06 -28.70 -32.98
C ARG A 123 -26.56 -28.99 -32.83
N ARG A 124 -26.88 -30.14 -32.21
CA ARG A 124 -28.27 -30.55 -31.90
C ARG A 124 -28.85 -29.86 -30.66
N VAL A 125 -27.97 -29.48 -29.73
CA VAL A 125 -28.29 -28.75 -28.50
C VAL A 125 -27.23 -27.67 -28.28
N TYR A 126 -27.66 -26.50 -27.82
CA TYR A 126 -26.80 -25.42 -27.34
C TYR A 126 -27.17 -25.10 -25.89
N ASP A 127 -26.34 -25.55 -24.93
CA ASP A 127 -26.46 -25.12 -23.52
C ASP A 127 -25.63 -23.85 -23.30
N ILE A 128 -26.28 -22.78 -22.83
CA ILE A 128 -25.67 -21.49 -22.55
C ILE A 128 -26.20 -20.93 -21.22
N THR A 129 -25.49 -19.96 -20.63
CA THR A 129 -25.88 -19.30 -19.37
C THR A 129 -25.92 -17.79 -19.56
N VAL A 130 -26.97 -17.14 -19.03
CA VAL A 130 -27.17 -15.68 -19.09
C VAL A 130 -27.55 -15.15 -17.71
N ASN A 131 -26.86 -14.12 -17.23
CA ASN A 131 -27.22 -13.42 -15.99
C ASN A 131 -28.47 -12.55 -16.22
N GLU A 132 -29.41 -12.53 -15.28
CA GLU A 132 -30.68 -11.78 -15.39
C GLU A 132 -30.48 -10.29 -15.71
N ALA A 133 -29.42 -9.68 -15.17
CA ALA A 133 -29.04 -8.28 -15.41
C ALA A 133 -28.61 -7.97 -16.87
N ALA A 134 -28.65 -8.97 -17.76
CA ALA A 134 -28.43 -8.79 -19.18
C ALA A 134 -29.36 -7.71 -19.76
N LYS A 135 -28.79 -6.85 -20.60
CA LYS A 135 -29.55 -5.79 -21.29
C LYS A 135 -30.25 -6.40 -22.51
N GLN A 136 -31.53 -6.08 -22.70
CA GLN A 136 -32.23 -6.44 -23.94
C GLN A 136 -31.45 -6.03 -25.19
N GLY A 137 -31.62 -6.78 -26.27
CA GLY A 137 -30.84 -6.65 -27.50
C GLY A 137 -29.42 -7.21 -27.41
N ALA A 138 -28.98 -7.73 -26.25
CA ALA A 138 -27.74 -8.48 -26.16
C ALA A 138 -27.80 -9.76 -27.02
N PHE A 139 -26.64 -10.16 -27.52
CA PHE A 139 -26.44 -11.43 -28.21
C PHE A 139 -26.38 -12.56 -27.19
N ILE A 140 -27.16 -13.62 -27.41
CA ILE A 140 -27.18 -14.82 -26.55
C ILE A 140 -26.32 -15.91 -27.18
N VAL A 141 -26.61 -16.28 -28.43
CA VAL A 141 -25.93 -17.35 -29.16
C VAL A 141 -26.18 -17.17 -30.66
N GLY A 142 -25.24 -17.64 -31.48
CA GLY A 142 -25.43 -17.79 -32.92
C GLY A 142 -25.65 -19.26 -33.26
N VAL A 143 -26.73 -19.57 -33.96
CA VAL A 143 -26.91 -20.89 -34.58
C VAL A 143 -26.40 -20.85 -36.03
N LEU A 144 -25.82 -21.97 -36.47
CA LEU A 144 -25.38 -22.15 -37.85
C LEU A 144 -25.90 -23.50 -38.34
N ALA A 145 -26.71 -23.47 -39.39
CA ALA A 145 -26.99 -24.59 -40.24
C ALA A 145 -26.18 -24.48 -41.54
N ILE A 146 -25.83 -25.62 -42.11
CA ILE A 146 -25.13 -25.75 -43.38
C ILE A 146 -25.98 -26.65 -44.25
N ASP A 147 -26.27 -26.20 -45.46
CA ASP A 147 -26.81 -27.06 -46.52
C ASP A 147 -25.69 -27.54 -47.44
N LYS A 148 -25.98 -28.57 -48.24
CA LYS A 148 -25.03 -29.12 -49.22
C LYS A 148 -25.37 -28.77 -50.65
N ASP A 149 -26.66 -28.61 -50.94
CA ASP A 149 -27.19 -28.19 -52.23
C ASP A 149 -26.45 -26.95 -52.79
N ALA A 150 -26.49 -26.76 -54.10
CA ALA A 150 -25.63 -25.85 -54.86
C ALA A 150 -25.53 -24.43 -54.25
N PRO A 151 -24.31 -23.98 -53.88
CA PRO A 151 -24.13 -22.78 -53.08
C PRO A 151 -24.57 -21.51 -53.82
N GLY A 152 -25.47 -20.75 -53.20
CA GLY A 152 -26.01 -19.50 -53.74
C GLY A 152 -27.29 -19.69 -54.57
N THR A 153 -27.81 -20.91 -54.67
CA THR A 153 -29.19 -21.17 -55.15
C THR A 153 -30.22 -20.94 -54.03
N PRO A 154 -31.53 -20.88 -54.35
CA PRO A 154 -32.58 -20.93 -53.34
C PRO A 154 -32.54 -22.21 -52.49
N ASN A 155 -32.01 -23.31 -53.02
CA ASN A 155 -31.94 -24.59 -52.31
C ASN A 155 -30.96 -24.46 -51.14
N SER A 156 -29.73 -24.00 -51.39
CA SER A 156 -28.75 -23.71 -50.34
C SER A 156 -29.06 -22.47 -49.46
N THR A 157 -30.18 -21.77 -49.66
CA THR A 157 -30.49 -20.51 -48.97
C THR A 157 -31.37 -20.76 -47.73
N ILE A 158 -30.79 -20.62 -46.55
CA ILE A 158 -31.40 -20.98 -45.27
C ILE A 158 -32.13 -19.77 -44.64
N ASP A 159 -33.41 -19.94 -44.36
CA ASP A 159 -34.22 -19.10 -43.46
C ASP A 159 -34.24 -19.69 -42.05
N TYR A 160 -33.83 -18.91 -41.04
CA TYR A 160 -33.90 -19.29 -39.62
C TYR A 160 -35.18 -18.77 -38.95
N LYS A 161 -35.80 -19.59 -38.09
CA LYS A 161 -37.04 -19.21 -37.38
C LYS A 161 -37.15 -19.85 -36.01
N ILE A 162 -37.58 -19.10 -34.98
CA ILE A 162 -37.96 -19.67 -33.69
C ILE A 162 -39.36 -20.31 -33.80
N ILE A 163 -39.47 -21.60 -33.46
CA ILE A 163 -40.74 -22.35 -33.44
C ILE A 163 -41.47 -22.14 -32.10
N SER A 164 -40.74 -22.29 -30.98
CA SER A 164 -41.31 -22.32 -29.64
C SER A 164 -40.31 -21.90 -28.57
N VAL A 165 -40.82 -21.30 -27.49
CA VAL A 165 -40.06 -20.94 -26.28
C VAL A 165 -40.83 -21.44 -25.06
N THR A 166 -40.20 -22.29 -24.25
CA THR A 166 -40.78 -22.87 -23.03
C THR A 166 -39.89 -22.58 -21.82
N PRO A 167 -40.38 -21.94 -20.75
CA PRO A 167 -41.72 -21.39 -20.57
C PRO A 167 -41.94 -20.12 -21.41
N THR A 168 -43.19 -19.82 -21.74
CA THR A 168 -43.56 -18.57 -22.41
C THR A 168 -43.91 -17.51 -21.37
N THR A 169 -42.95 -16.68 -20.97
CA THR A 169 -43.16 -15.60 -20.00
C THR A 169 -43.69 -14.34 -20.68
N LYS A 170 -44.39 -13.47 -19.94
CA LYS A 170 -44.89 -12.19 -20.48
C LYS A 170 -43.79 -11.13 -20.62
N ASN A 171 -42.65 -11.32 -19.95
CA ASN A 171 -41.62 -10.30 -19.76
C ASN A 171 -40.41 -10.47 -20.69
N VAL A 172 -40.29 -11.61 -21.38
CA VAL A 172 -39.21 -11.90 -22.33
C VAL A 172 -39.80 -12.27 -23.69
N GLU A 173 -39.22 -11.74 -24.77
CA GLU A 173 -39.47 -12.19 -26.14
C GLU A 173 -38.12 -12.46 -26.84
N PHE A 174 -37.90 -13.68 -27.32
CA PHE A 174 -36.69 -14.03 -28.08
C PHE A 174 -36.92 -13.80 -29.58
N TYR A 175 -35.90 -13.28 -30.26
CA TYR A 175 -35.90 -13.07 -31.71
C TYR A 175 -34.59 -13.53 -32.33
N ILE A 176 -34.65 -13.92 -33.61
CA ILE A 176 -33.52 -14.39 -34.41
C ILE A 176 -33.32 -13.45 -35.60
N GLN A 177 -32.06 -13.20 -35.95
CA GLN A 177 -31.64 -12.41 -37.10
C GLN A 177 -31.36 -13.32 -38.30
N GLU A 178 -31.34 -12.76 -39.52
CA GLU A 178 -31.01 -13.51 -40.75
C GLU A 178 -29.63 -14.22 -40.67
N SER A 179 -28.70 -13.68 -39.87
CA SER A 179 -27.38 -14.23 -39.57
C SER A 179 -27.38 -15.44 -38.61
N GLY A 180 -28.55 -15.94 -38.18
CA GLY A 180 -28.67 -16.96 -37.14
C GLY A 180 -28.37 -16.46 -35.72
N ALA A 181 -28.11 -15.17 -35.53
CA ALA A 181 -27.86 -14.55 -34.23
C ALA A 181 -29.17 -14.39 -33.43
N ILE A 182 -29.18 -14.87 -32.18
CA ILE A 182 -30.34 -14.86 -31.29
C ILE A 182 -30.15 -13.83 -30.17
N SER A 183 -31.19 -13.05 -29.93
CA SER A 183 -31.27 -11.98 -28.94
C SER A 183 -32.65 -11.98 -28.26
N PHE A 184 -32.83 -11.15 -27.24
CA PHE A 184 -34.09 -11.02 -26.51
C PHE A 184 -34.53 -9.56 -26.32
N LYS A 185 -35.83 -9.37 -26.08
CA LYS A 185 -36.46 -8.11 -25.68
C LYS A 185 -37.03 -8.23 -24.27
N GLY A 186 -37.15 -7.10 -23.58
CA GLY A 186 -37.74 -7.05 -22.25
C GLY A 186 -36.75 -7.41 -21.15
N CYS A 187 -37.24 -8.11 -20.13
CA CYS A 187 -36.57 -8.33 -18.85
C CYS A 187 -36.63 -9.81 -18.47
N PHE A 188 -35.47 -10.39 -18.19
CA PHE A 188 -35.40 -11.67 -17.51
C PHE A 188 -35.88 -11.53 -16.05
N ASP A 189 -36.17 -12.68 -15.45
CA ASP A 189 -36.85 -12.85 -14.15
C ASP A 189 -36.60 -14.31 -13.72
N TYR A 190 -35.63 -14.52 -12.83
CA TYR A 190 -35.14 -15.84 -12.40
C TYR A 190 -36.17 -16.55 -11.51
N GLU A 191 -36.83 -15.78 -10.63
CA GLU A 191 -37.94 -16.22 -9.77
C GLU A 191 -39.10 -16.82 -10.58
N VAL A 192 -39.41 -16.23 -11.75
CA VAL A 192 -40.44 -16.74 -12.66
C VAL A 192 -39.92 -17.87 -13.56
N ALA A 193 -38.68 -17.81 -14.06
CA ALA A 193 -38.18 -18.79 -15.04
C ALA A 193 -36.64 -18.92 -15.10
N ASN A 194 -36.07 -19.71 -14.20
CA ASN A 194 -34.63 -20.04 -14.17
C ASN A 194 -34.06 -20.75 -15.43
N LYS A 195 -34.89 -21.26 -16.34
CA LYS A 195 -34.45 -21.84 -17.62
C LYS A 195 -35.48 -21.65 -18.73
N TYR A 196 -35.01 -21.24 -19.91
CA TYR A 196 -35.77 -21.25 -21.16
C TYR A 196 -35.21 -22.29 -22.14
N SER A 197 -36.11 -23.01 -22.80
CA SER A 197 -35.82 -23.94 -23.89
C SER A 197 -36.42 -23.38 -25.17
N ILE A 198 -35.56 -22.99 -26.12
CA ILE A 198 -35.93 -22.38 -27.41
C ILE A 198 -35.72 -23.43 -28.50
N THR A 199 -36.72 -23.67 -29.35
CA THR A 199 -36.59 -24.54 -30.52
C THR A 199 -36.50 -23.70 -31.78
N VAL A 200 -35.46 -23.91 -32.58
CA VAL A 200 -35.19 -23.14 -33.81
C VAL A 200 -35.26 -24.06 -35.02
N GLU A 201 -35.98 -23.63 -36.05
CA GLU A 201 -36.02 -24.18 -37.41
C GLU A 201 -34.92 -23.55 -38.26
N ALA A 202 -34.25 -24.37 -39.08
CA ALA A 202 -33.55 -23.92 -40.29
C ALA A 202 -34.28 -24.55 -41.47
N LYS A 203 -34.67 -23.74 -42.46
CA LYS A 203 -35.51 -24.13 -43.59
C LYS A 203 -34.97 -23.53 -44.89
N ASP A 204 -34.94 -24.30 -45.97
CA ASP A 204 -34.46 -23.81 -47.26
C ASP A 204 -35.47 -22.89 -47.99
N ARG A 205 -35.04 -22.39 -49.15
CA ARG A 205 -35.90 -21.70 -50.13
C ARG A 205 -36.15 -22.51 -51.40
N GLY A 206 -35.99 -23.83 -51.35
CA GLY A 206 -36.25 -24.73 -52.47
C GLY A 206 -37.71 -24.86 -52.87
N VAL A 207 -37.92 -25.62 -53.95
CA VAL A 207 -39.26 -25.92 -54.50
C VAL A 207 -40.04 -26.87 -53.59
N VAL A 208 -39.37 -27.87 -53.01
CA VAL A 208 -39.88 -28.75 -51.96
C VAL A 208 -39.12 -28.41 -50.68
N LYS A 209 -39.74 -27.63 -49.79
CA LYS A 209 -39.02 -27.07 -48.65
C LYS A 209 -38.77 -28.07 -47.53
N LEU A 210 -37.51 -28.41 -47.33
CA LEU A 210 -37.00 -29.22 -46.23
C LEU A 210 -36.59 -28.32 -45.06
N SER A 211 -36.39 -28.93 -43.88
CA SER A 211 -36.03 -28.20 -42.66
C SER A 211 -35.55 -29.14 -41.57
N SER A 212 -34.61 -28.67 -40.74
CA SER A 212 -34.23 -29.31 -39.49
C SER A 212 -34.49 -28.40 -38.30
N THR A 213 -34.33 -28.95 -37.08
CA THR A 213 -34.50 -28.20 -35.83
C THR A 213 -33.34 -28.43 -34.87
N THR A 214 -33.07 -27.42 -34.03
CA THR A 214 -32.12 -27.49 -32.91
C THR A 214 -32.73 -26.88 -31.64
N THR A 215 -32.25 -27.29 -30.48
CA THR A 215 -32.74 -26.83 -29.17
C THR A 215 -31.67 -26.02 -28.45
N ILE A 216 -32.07 -24.89 -27.88
CA ILE A 216 -31.19 -23.98 -27.14
C ILE A 216 -31.70 -23.88 -25.72
N ASN A 217 -30.85 -24.29 -24.78
CA ASN A 217 -31.08 -24.27 -23.35
C ASN A 217 -30.43 -22.99 -22.79
N VAL A 218 -31.24 -21.96 -22.58
CA VAL A 218 -30.84 -20.73 -21.89
C VAL A 218 -31.06 -20.94 -20.40
N ASN A 219 -30.01 -21.27 -19.67
CA ASN A 219 -30.06 -21.32 -18.21
C ASN A 219 -29.85 -19.88 -17.68
N LEU A 220 -30.74 -19.38 -16.81
CA LEU A 220 -30.51 -18.09 -16.17
C LEU A 220 -29.61 -18.25 -14.95
N GLN A 221 -28.77 -17.25 -14.73
CA GLN A 221 -28.09 -17.01 -13.47
C GLN A 221 -28.80 -15.85 -12.76
N ASP A 222 -29.19 -16.10 -11.52
CA ASP A 222 -29.67 -15.10 -10.55
C ASP A 222 -28.67 -13.93 -10.41
N GLY A 223 -29.18 -12.75 -10.06
CA GLY A 223 -28.42 -11.53 -9.86
C GLY A 223 -29.24 -10.50 -9.08
N ASN A 224 -28.58 -9.47 -8.56
CA ASN A 224 -29.17 -8.52 -7.61
C ASN A 224 -30.36 -7.72 -8.17
N ASN A 225 -31.57 -8.21 -7.92
CA ASN A 225 -32.84 -7.56 -8.23
C ASN A 225 -33.63 -7.12 -6.97
N HIS A 226 -33.24 -7.54 -5.76
CA HIS A 226 -33.71 -7.00 -4.47
C HIS A 226 -32.63 -6.19 -3.73
N LEU A 227 -33.03 -5.14 -2.99
CA LEU A 227 -32.11 -4.37 -2.15
C LEU A 227 -32.23 -4.78 -0.67
N PRO A 228 -31.12 -4.78 0.09
CA PRO A 228 -31.09 -5.24 1.46
C PRO A 228 -31.75 -4.23 2.39
N VAL A 229 -32.74 -4.67 3.15
CA VAL A 229 -33.55 -3.81 4.03
C VAL A 229 -33.12 -3.98 5.47
N VAL A 230 -32.77 -2.87 6.16
CA VAL A 230 -32.50 -2.88 7.60
C VAL A 230 -33.83 -3.06 8.36
N THR A 231 -34.10 -4.30 8.78
CA THR A 231 -35.33 -4.67 9.50
C THR A 231 -35.31 -4.20 10.95
N GLY A 232 -34.15 -4.12 11.59
CA GLY A 232 -34.05 -3.80 13.01
C GLY A 232 -32.62 -3.57 13.51
N GLN A 233 -32.48 -3.49 14.82
CA GLN A 233 -31.19 -3.48 15.52
C GLN A 233 -31.39 -4.05 16.93
N THR A 234 -30.38 -4.72 17.48
CA THR A 234 -30.35 -5.21 18.86
C THR A 234 -29.12 -4.68 19.59
N GLY A 235 -29.26 -4.49 20.91
CA GLY A 235 -28.31 -3.75 21.74
C GLY A 235 -28.75 -2.30 22.02
N SER A 236 -28.22 -1.73 23.11
CA SER A 236 -28.24 -0.29 23.40
C SER A 236 -27.04 0.36 22.74
N ALA A 237 -27.20 1.52 22.13
CA ALA A 237 -26.11 2.23 21.45
C ALA A 237 -25.19 2.98 22.43
N ASN A 238 -24.86 2.34 23.55
CA ASN A 238 -24.11 2.88 24.67
C ASN A 238 -22.74 2.21 24.70
N VAL A 239 -21.67 3.00 24.88
CA VAL A 239 -20.29 2.53 24.90
C VAL A 239 -19.58 3.17 26.09
N MET A 240 -19.01 2.38 26.98
CA MET A 240 -18.06 2.87 27.97
C MET A 240 -16.79 3.29 27.22
N GLU A 241 -16.26 4.47 27.50
CA GLU A 241 -15.00 4.94 26.88
C GLU A 241 -13.82 4.04 27.27
N ASP A 242 -12.71 4.21 26.57
CA ASP A 242 -11.47 3.42 26.68
C ASP A 242 -11.62 1.89 26.45
N THR A 243 -12.85 1.38 26.32
CA THR A 243 -13.13 0.01 25.88
C THR A 243 -12.84 -0.17 24.40
N ASN A 244 -12.29 -1.33 24.07
CA ASN A 244 -12.04 -1.78 22.70
C ASN A 244 -12.59 -3.21 22.52
N GLY A 245 -12.88 -3.59 21.27
CA GLY A 245 -13.49 -4.89 20.93
C GLY A 245 -14.97 -5.04 21.34
N THR A 246 -15.52 -4.10 22.11
CA THR A 246 -16.94 -4.05 22.46
C THR A 246 -17.80 -3.90 21.21
N SER A 247 -18.92 -4.61 21.15
CA SER A 247 -19.82 -4.60 19.98
C SER A 247 -21.21 -4.12 20.40
N PRO A 248 -21.44 -2.79 20.51
CA PRO A 248 -22.64 -2.21 21.12
C PRO A 248 -23.93 -2.46 20.33
N LEU A 249 -23.85 -2.74 19.03
CA LEU A 249 -25.03 -2.85 18.17
C LEU A 249 -24.88 -3.97 17.12
N LYS A 250 -25.89 -4.86 17.04
CA LYS A 250 -26.08 -5.77 15.91
C LYS A 250 -27.24 -5.27 15.05
N ILE A 251 -26.98 -5.01 13.77
CA ILE A 251 -27.91 -4.38 12.83
C ILE A 251 -28.54 -5.48 11.98
N HIS A 252 -29.85 -5.66 12.09
CA HIS A 252 -30.56 -6.71 11.39
C HIS A 252 -30.93 -6.28 9.97
N THR A 253 -30.55 -7.08 8.99
CA THR A 253 -30.88 -6.90 7.58
C THR A 253 -31.58 -8.13 7.02
N ALA A 254 -32.52 -7.90 6.13
CA ALA A 254 -33.11 -8.94 5.31
C ALA A 254 -32.91 -8.59 3.84
N ASP A 255 -32.42 -9.56 3.09
CA ASP A 255 -32.39 -9.57 1.63
C ASP A 255 -33.13 -10.83 1.15
N ALA A 256 -33.74 -10.71 -0.04
CA ALA A 256 -34.66 -11.66 -0.66
C ALA A 256 -34.04 -12.45 -1.83
N ASP A 257 -32.87 -12.04 -2.34
CA ASP A 257 -32.13 -12.77 -3.38
C ASP A 257 -31.69 -14.18 -2.91
N THR A 258 -31.31 -15.07 -3.84
CA THR A 258 -31.03 -16.49 -3.52
C THR A 258 -29.86 -16.65 -2.55
N ARG A 259 -30.09 -17.31 -1.40
CA ARG A 259 -29.03 -17.59 -0.43
C ARG A 259 -28.18 -18.79 -0.84
N PRO A 260 -26.83 -18.75 -0.75
CA PRO A 260 -25.95 -17.64 -0.35
C PRO A 260 -25.19 -17.03 -1.55
N SER A 261 -25.86 -16.30 -2.43
CA SER A 261 -25.24 -15.61 -3.58
C SER A 261 -24.52 -14.30 -3.20
N ALA A 262 -23.74 -13.74 -4.13
CA ALA A 262 -23.15 -12.40 -3.98
C ALA A 262 -24.17 -11.27 -4.16
N ALA A 263 -25.31 -11.56 -4.80
CA ALA A 263 -26.49 -10.71 -4.78
C ALA A 263 -27.08 -10.67 -3.36
N TRP A 264 -27.30 -11.83 -2.73
CA TRP A 264 -27.83 -11.88 -1.37
C TRP A 264 -26.91 -11.29 -0.30
N ARG A 265 -25.58 -11.45 -0.39
CA ARG A 265 -24.64 -11.02 0.66
C ARG A 265 -24.55 -9.50 0.82
N VAL A 266 -24.46 -9.06 2.07
CA VAL A 266 -24.47 -7.63 2.44
C VAL A 266 -23.08 -7.09 2.77
N ARG A 267 -22.79 -5.90 2.24
CA ARG A 267 -21.65 -5.03 2.58
C ARG A 267 -22.16 -3.76 3.27
N TYR A 268 -21.60 -3.47 4.43
CA TYR A 268 -21.90 -2.26 5.19
C TYR A 268 -20.84 -1.18 4.96
N SER A 269 -21.23 0.09 5.06
CA SER A 269 -20.29 1.22 5.15
C SER A 269 -20.75 2.28 6.15
N ILE A 270 -19.81 2.87 6.88
CA ILE A 270 -20.07 3.86 7.94
C ILE A 270 -19.75 5.26 7.41
N LYS A 271 -20.62 6.23 7.71
CA LYS A 271 -20.41 7.66 7.47
C LYS A 271 -20.67 8.44 8.76
N GLY A 272 -19.84 9.45 9.03
CA GLY A 272 -19.92 10.24 10.26
C GLY A 272 -18.86 9.86 11.30
N ASP A 273 -18.20 8.71 11.14
CA ASP A 273 -16.94 8.45 11.82
C ASP A 273 -15.81 9.27 11.17
N LYS A 274 -15.18 10.14 11.97
CA LYS A 274 -14.08 11.02 11.55
C LYS A 274 -12.71 10.42 11.84
N CYS A 275 -12.63 9.54 12.84
CA CYS A 275 -11.39 9.12 13.49
C CYS A 275 -11.14 7.61 13.41
N GLY A 276 -12.11 6.83 12.91
CA GLY A 276 -12.00 5.37 12.80
C GLY A 276 -12.20 4.67 14.14
N HIS A 277 -13.14 5.17 14.96
CA HIS A 277 -13.54 4.52 16.21
C HIS A 277 -14.30 3.21 15.97
N PHE A 278 -15.01 3.08 14.85
CA PHE A 278 -15.90 1.94 14.58
C PHE A 278 -15.56 1.17 13.30
N ALA A 279 -15.62 -0.16 13.39
CA ALA A 279 -15.70 -1.05 12.24
C ALA A 279 -17.05 -1.80 12.27
N ILE A 280 -17.48 -2.30 11.11
CA ILE A 280 -18.70 -3.12 11.01
C ILE A 280 -18.42 -4.38 10.20
N HIS A 281 -18.79 -5.53 10.75
CA HIS A 281 -18.54 -6.85 10.20
C HIS A 281 -19.86 -7.52 9.84
N THR A 282 -20.00 -8.02 8.61
CA THR A 282 -21.17 -8.81 8.20
C THR A 282 -21.06 -10.23 8.77
N ASP A 283 -22.10 -10.66 9.49
CA ASP A 283 -22.33 -12.06 9.87
C ASP A 283 -22.66 -12.89 8.61
N PRO A 284 -21.82 -13.86 8.20
CA PRO A 284 -21.95 -14.52 6.89
C PRO A 284 -23.17 -15.45 6.79
N ASP A 285 -23.74 -15.87 7.93
CA ASP A 285 -24.90 -16.77 7.96
C ASP A 285 -26.24 -16.00 8.01
N THR A 286 -26.26 -14.80 8.60
CA THR A 286 -27.49 -13.99 8.75
C THR A 286 -27.53 -12.71 7.94
N ASN A 287 -26.40 -12.26 7.36
CA ASN A 287 -26.12 -10.91 6.84
C ASN A 287 -26.09 -9.79 7.89
N ASP A 288 -26.34 -10.05 9.18
CA ASP A 288 -26.42 -8.99 10.18
C ASP A 288 -25.09 -8.23 10.35
N GLY A 289 -25.14 -6.90 10.50
CA GLY A 289 -23.98 -6.04 10.69
C GLY A 289 -23.63 -5.87 12.16
N ILE A 290 -22.54 -6.49 12.60
CA ILE A 290 -21.99 -6.34 13.96
C ILE A 290 -21.10 -5.10 13.97
N LEU A 291 -21.54 -4.04 14.65
CA LEU A 291 -20.77 -2.80 14.85
C LEU A 291 -19.86 -2.98 16.06
N THR A 292 -18.56 -2.74 15.88
CA THR A 292 -17.49 -3.00 16.87
C THR A 292 -16.61 -1.77 17.07
N VAL A 293 -16.27 -1.47 18.31
CA VAL A 293 -15.31 -0.42 18.69
C VAL A 293 -13.88 -0.92 18.43
N VAL A 294 -13.16 -0.27 17.52
CA VAL A 294 -11.78 -0.66 17.12
C VAL A 294 -10.71 0.31 17.60
N LYS A 295 -11.09 1.54 17.95
CA LYS A 295 -10.27 2.50 18.70
C LYS A 295 -11.15 3.04 19.83
N PRO A 296 -10.63 3.17 21.07
CA PRO A 296 -11.37 3.78 22.17
C PRO A 296 -11.90 5.17 21.83
N LEU A 297 -13.08 5.47 22.39
CA LEU A 297 -13.65 6.81 22.43
C LEU A 297 -13.22 7.52 23.72
N ASP A 298 -13.49 8.82 23.72
CA ASP A 298 -13.13 9.86 24.69
C ASP A 298 -14.39 10.78 24.76
N TYR A 299 -15.02 10.86 25.93
CA TYR A 299 -16.24 11.61 26.22
C TYR A 299 -15.93 13.12 26.37
N GLU A 300 -14.67 13.44 26.64
CA GLU A 300 -14.07 14.78 26.82
C GLU A 300 -14.28 15.61 25.55
N GLU A 301 -13.93 14.98 24.43
CA GLU A 301 -14.10 15.42 23.06
C GLU A 301 -15.55 15.20 22.59
N ASN A 302 -16.14 13.99 22.75
CA ASN A 302 -17.45 13.66 22.15
C ASN A 302 -18.36 12.70 22.97
N THR A 303 -19.24 13.26 23.81
CA THR A 303 -20.30 12.50 24.53
C THR A 303 -21.31 11.77 23.62
N GLU A 304 -21.49 12.20 22.37
CA GLU A 304 -22.37 11.59 21.37
C GLU A 304 -21.72 11.55 19.98
N GLN A 305 -21.61 10.36 19.37
CA GLN A 305 -21.18 10.20 17.98
C GLN A 305 -22.36 9.78 17.08
N LYS A 306 -22.63 10.56 16.03
CA LYS A 306 -23.76 10.35 15.11
C LYS A 306 -23.29 9.75 13.79
N LEU A 307 -23.69 8.50 13.55
CA LEU A 307 -23.33 7.69 12.39
C LEU A 307 -24.54 7.51 11.46
N THR A 308 -24.29 7.53 10.15
CA THR A 308 -25.19 6.99 9.13
C THR A 308 -24.52 5.74 8.56
N ILE A 309 -25.14 4.59 8.77
CA ILE A 309 -24.67 3.32 8.19
C ILE A 309 -25.47 3.05 6.92
N PHE A 310 -24.76 2.77 5.82
CA PHE A 310 -25.32 2.39 4.53
C PHE A 310 -25.18 0.88 4.32
N VAL A 311 -26.15 0.32 3.63
CA VAL A 311 -26.27 -1.11 3.35
C VAL A 311 -26.46 -1.31 1.85
N GLU A 312 -25.57 -2.10 1.27
CA GLU A 312 -25.55 -2.51 -0.14
C GLU A 312 -25.14 -3.99 -0.22
N ASN A 313 -25.25 -4.60 -1.40
CA ASN A 313 -24.89 -6.00 -1.62
C ASN A 313 -23.42 -6.12 -2.05
N GLU A 314 -22.87 -7.35 -2.10
CA GLU A 314 -21.57 -7.57 -2.75
C GLU A 314 -21.63 -7.25 -4.25
N GLU A 315 -22.66 -7.76 -4.95
CA GLU A 315 -22.92 -7.58 -6.39
C GLU A 315 -23.80 -6.33 -6.70
N PRO A 316 -23.57 -5.58 -7.81
CA PRO A 316 -24.32 -4.35 -8.08
C PRO A 316 -25.80 -4.57 -8.47
N TYR A 317 -26.71 -3.90 -7.75
CA TYR A 317 -28.15 -3.87 -8.05
C TYR A 317 -28.47 -3.45 -9.48
N PHE A 318 -29.39 -4.18 -10.10
CA PHE A 318 -30.09 -3.78 -11.32
C PHE A 318 -31.60 -3.73 -11.11
N SER A 319 -32.30 -3.08 -12.04
CA SER A 319 -33.75 -3.11 -12.13
C SER A 319 -34.16 -3.21 -13.59
N CYS A 320 -35.31 -3.84 -13.86
CA CYS A 320 -35.80 -4.00 -15.22
C CYS A 320 -37.33 -3.96 -15.25
N GLU A 321 -37.89 -2.77 -15.44
CA GLU A 321 -39.35 -2.56 -15.49
C GLU A 321 -39.81 -2.26 -16.91
N ILE A 322 -40.72 -3.06 -17.46
CA ILE A 322 -41.23 -2.87 -18.83
C ILE A 322 -42.38 -1.86 -18.82
N LYS A 323 -42.16 -0.70 -19.43
CA LYS A 323 -43.15 0.37 -19.55
C LYS A 323 -44.08 0.17 -20.74
N GLU A 324 -43.52 -0.07 -21.92
CA GLU A 324 -44.24 -0.16 -23.20
C GLU A 324 -43.63 -1.26 -24.08
N LYS A 325 -44.48 -1.93 -24.86
CA LYS A 325 -44.11 -3.00 -25.79
C LYS A 325 -44.50 -2.59 -27.23
N PRO A 326 -43.64 -1.83 -27.94
CA PRO A 326 -43.85 -1.58 -29.36
C PRO A 326 -43.79 -2.89 -30.14
N ALA A 327 -44.53 -2.98 -31.25
CA ALA A 327 -44.48 -4.14 -32.13
C ALA A 327 -43.10 -4.26 -32.82
N ASP A 328 -42.58 -3.12 -33.30
CA ASP A 328 -41.29 -3.01 -33.97
C ASP A 328 -40.20 -2.55 -32.99
N GLY A 329 -39.01 -3.16 -33.09
CA GLY A 329 -37.84 -2.81 -32.28
C GLY A 329 -37.79 -3.42 -30.88
N LEU A 330 -37.01 -2.80 -29.99
CA LEU A 330 -36.82 -3.18 -28.59
C LEU A 330 -37.89 -2.54 -27.68
N TRP A 331 -38.13 -3.11 -26.49
CA TRP A 331 -39.17 -2.62 -25.58
C TRP A 331 -38.71 -1.39 -24.77
N THR A 332 -39.65 -0.58 -24.29
CA THR A 332 -39.32 0.58 -23.43
C THR A 332 -39.11 0.11 -21.99
N ILE A 333 -37.86 0.03 -21.54
CA ILE A 333 -37.48 -0.40 -20.18
C ILE A 333 -37.13 0.82 -19.32
N ILE A 334 -37.73 0.89 -18.13
CA ILE A 334 -37.34 1.79 -17.05
C ILE A 334 -36.26 1.10 -16.20
N ARG A 335 -35.25 1.87 -15.80
CA ARG A 335 -34.27 1.49 -14.79
C ARG A 335 -34.37 2.47 -13.62
N ASN A 336 -34.84 1.99 -12.49
CA ASN A 336 -34.87 2.74 -11.25
C ASN A 336 -33.48 2.72 -10.61
N PRO A 337 -32.92 3.88 -10.21
CA PRO A 337 -31.61 3.91 -9.56
C PRO A 337 -31.69 3.26 -8.16
N PRO A 338 -30.65 2.53 -7.72
CA PRO A 338 -30.62 1.97 -6.37
C PRO A 338 -30.77 3.09 -5.33
N LYS A 339 -31.62 2.83 -4.34
CA LYS A 339 -31.74 3.65 -3.13
C LYS A 339 -31.17 2.82 -1.99
N PRO A 340 -29.86 2.88 -1.72
CA PRO A 340 -29.23 2.04 -0.71
C PRO A 340 -29.90 2.27 0.65
N SER A 341 -30.15 1.17 1.37
CA SER A 341 -30.79 1.27 2.68
C SER A 341 -29.82 1.95 3.64
N SER A 342 -30.34 2.80 4.52
CA SER A 342 -29.52 3.57 5.44
C SER A 342 -30.19 3.76 6.80
N ARG A 343 -29.39 3.68 7.84
CA ARG A 343 -29.80 3.71 9.25
C ARG A 343 -28.98 4.78 9.96
N ASN A 344 -29.65 5.78 10.52
CA ASN A 344 -29.01 6.73 11.43
C ASN A 344 -28.95 6.12 12.83
N ILE A 345 -27.78 6.17 13.45
CA ILE A 345 -27.47 5.63 14.78
C ILE A 345 -26.72 6.72 15.54
N THR A 346 -27.21 7.07 16.73
CA THR A 346 -26.45 7.86 17.70
C THR A 346 -25.84 6.88 18.69
N ILE A 347 -24.54 7.00 18.94
CA ILE A 347 -23.84 6.29 20.01
C ILE A 347 -23.59 7.28 21.14
N THR A 348 -23.94 6.91 22.37
CA THR A 348 -23.66 7.68 23.59
C THR A 348 -22.49 7.05 24.33
N VAL A 349 -21.59 7.88 24.86
CA VAL A 349 -20.51 7.44 25.76
C VAL A 349 -20.97 7.63 27.24
N GLU A 350 -20.38 6.99 28.26
CA GLU A 350 -20.97 6.85 29.64
C GLU A 350 -19.95 6.84 30.83
N ASP A 351 -20.28 7.42 32.04
CA ASP A 351 -19.37 7.98 33.09
C ASP A 351 -18.99 7.17 34.39
N THR A 352 -17.75 7.32 34.90
CA THR A 352 -17.14 6.69 36.11
C THR A 352 -16.07 7.50 36.86
N ASN A 353 -14.93 7.88 36.25
CA ASN A 353 -13.78 8.70 36.71
C ASN A 353 -12.53 8.35 35.86
N ASP A 354 -11.88 9.34 35.27
CA ASP A 354 -10.58 9.28 34.61
C ASP A 354 -9.47 9.82 35.58
N PRO A 355 -8.17 9.47 35.49
CA PRO A 355 -7.19 9.90 36.50
C PRO A 355 -6.73 11.36 36.30
N PRO A 356 -6.56 12.16 37.38
CA PRO A 356 -6.07 13.53 37.28
C PRO A 356 -4.65 13.59 36.72
N PHE A 357 -4.39 14.50 35.78
CA PHE A 357 -3.10 14.58 35.08
C PHE A 357 -2.44 15.96 35.17
N PHE A 358 -1.12 16.01 34.99
CA PHE A 358 -0.37 17.25 34.88
C PHE A 358 -0.20 17.65 33.39
N PRO A 359 -0.71 18.82 32.94
CA PRO A 359 -0.51 19.28 31.57
C PRO A 359 0.97 19.52 31.20
N ASP A 360 1.79 19.90 32.19
CA ASP A 360 3.25 19.97 32.10
C ASP A 360 3.88 18.88 32.99
N PRO A 361 3.98 17.61 32.56
CA PRO A 361 4.42 16.50 33.41
C PRO A 361 5.93 16.50 33.70
N VAL A 362 6.72 17.28 32.94
CA VAL A 362 8.14 17.52 33.20
C VAL A 362 8.41 19.02 33.18
N ARG A 363 8.74 19.58 34.35
CA ARG A 363 9.05 21.01 34.52
C ARG A 363 10.53 21.22 34.81
N LYS A 364 11.07 22.35 34.38
CA LYS A 364 12.48 22.72 34.60
C LYS A 364 12.57 24.04 35.33
N VAL A 365 13.27 24.04 36.46
CA VAL A 365 13.44 25.20 37.33
C VAL A 365 14.94 25.44 37.53
N ILE A 366 15.33 26.70 37.72
CA ILE A 366 16.70 27.09 38.07
C ILE A 366 16.64 27.77 39.43
N LEU A 367 17.47 27.32 40.38
CA LEU A 367 17.59 27.89 41.73
C LEU A 367 19.06 28.13 42.04
N GLU A 368 19.38 29.20 42.76
CA GLU A 368 20.71 29.37 43.36
C GLU A 368 20.84 28.49 44.61
N GLU A 369 22.00 27.85 44.80
CA GLU A 369 22.30 27.21 46.09
C GLU A 369 22.54 28.22 47.22
N ASN A 370 22.59 27.75 48.46
CA ASN A 370 22.52 28.59 49.66
C ASN A 370 21.28 29.53 49.69
N GLY A 371 20.28 29.27 48.84
CA GLY A 371 19.05 30.05 48.71
C GLY A 371 18.21 30.06 49.99
N ALA A 372 17.43 31.12 50.16
CA ALA A 372 16.65 31.34 51.38
C ALA A 372 15.62 30.22 51.63
N VAL A 373 15.73 29.54 52.77
CA VAL A 373 14.74 28.55 53.21
C VAL A 373 13.34 29.18 53.28
N GLY A 374 12.37 28.52 52.66
CA GLY A 374 11.02 29.05 52.48
C GLY A 374 10.79 29.82 51.17
N ALA A 375 11.82 30.01 50.31
CA ALA A 375 11.64 30.55 48.97
C ALA A 375 10.65 29.71 48.13
N PHE A 376 9.88 30.38 47.28
CA PHE A 376 9.01 29.75 46.30
C PHE A 376 9.84 29.25 45.11
N VAL A 377 9.55 28.02 44.66
CA VAL A 377 10.29 27.32 43.60
C VAL A 377 9.49 27.33 42.31
N ASP A 378 8.30 26.72 42.33
CA ASP A 378 7.40 26.60 41.20
C ASP A 378 5.99 26.24 41.72
N LYS A 379 4.99 26.30 40.84
CA LYS A 379 3.64 25.80 41.09
C LYS A 379 3.28 24.76 40.04
N VAL A 380 3.12 23.52 40.48
CA VAL A 380 2.43 22.51 39.67
C VAL A 380 0.92 22.71 39.78
N THR A 381 0.18 22.27 38.78
CA THR A 381 -1.29 22.20 38.83
C THR A 381 -1.71 21.02 37.98
N ALA A 382 -2.30 20.02 38.61
CA ALA A 382 -2.99 18.95 37.90
C ALA A 382 -4.38 19.44 37.48
N VAL A 383 -4.85 18.93 36.36
CA VAL A 383 -6.23 19.06 35.91
C VAL A 383 -6.88 17.70 36.13
N ASP A 384 -7.90 17.70 37.00
CA ASP A 384 -8.77 16.56 37.21
C ASP A 384 -9.80 16.42 36.07
N PRO A 385 -10.30 15.21 35.78
CA PRO A 385 -11.38 14.97 34.86
C PRO A 385 -12.75 14.54 35.45
N ASP A 386 -13.72 15.46 35.60
CA ASP A 386 -15.14 15.24 35.26
C ASP A 386 -15.95 16.55 35.07
N LYS A 387 -16.95 16.48 34.18
CA LYS A 387 -17.85 17.58 33.80
C LYS A 387 -18.98 17.83 34.82
N GLY A 388 -18.79 17.67 36.12
CA GLY A 388 -19.85 17.89 37.11
C GLY A 388 -19.48 17.61 38.56
N ARG A 389 -18.54 16.70 38.79
CA ARG A 389 -17.94 16.35 40.07
C ARG A 389 -16.97 17.46 40.53
N PRO A 390 -16.96 17.84 41.81
CA PRO A 390 -16.05 18.85 42.35
C PRO A 390 -14.86 18.19 43.07
N HIS A 391 -13.91 17.64 42.31
CA HIS A 391 -12.82 16.80 42.81
C HIS A 391 -11.88 17.48 43.81
N LYS A 392 -11.56 16.77 44.89
CA LYS A 392 -10.63 17.23 45.92
C LYS A 392 -9.22 16.64 45.74
N LEU A 393 -8.50 17.19 44.76
CA LEU A 393 -7.07 16.93 44.56
C LEU A 393 -6.23 17.31 45.80
N GLU A 394 -5.37 16.40 46.25
CA GLU A 394 -4.27 16.71 47.18
C GLU A 394 -2.90 16.46 46.54
N TYR A 395 -1.99 17.42 46.70
CA TYR A 395 -0.60 17.35 46.23
C TYR A 395 0.33 16.83 47.34
N SER A 396 1.27 15.97 46.98
CA SER A 396 2.31 15.45 47.87
C SER A 396 3.63 15.24 47.13
N ILE A 397 4.73 15.10 47.87
CA ILE A 397 6.03 14.72 47.30
C ILE A 397 6.15 13.20 47.44
N GLU A 398 6.41 12.52 46.32
CA GLU A 398 6.68 11.08 46.27
C GLU A 398 8.19 10.82 46.40
N GLN A 399 9.01 11.60 45.68
CA GLN A 399 10.46 11.44 45.66
C GLN A 399 11.17 12.79 45.81
N ASP A 400 11.97 12.93 46.85
CA ASP A 400 12.84 14.07 47.14
C ASP A 400 14.07 13.53 47.91
N PRO A 401 15.13 13.07 47.21
CA PRO A 401 16.17 12.21 47.80
C PRO A 401 16.91 12.76 49.03
N ALA A 402 17.08 14.08 49.11
CA ALA A 402 17.66 14.82 50.23
C ALA A 402 16.61 15.53 51.11
N GLY A 403 15.31 15.46 50.76
CA GLY A 403 14.22 16.06 51.52
C GLY A 403 14.19 17.60 51.50
N TRP A 404 14.78 18.24 50.49
CA TRP A 404 14.98 19.70 50.44
C TRP A 404 13.72 20.52 50.13
N PHE A 405 12.61 19.89 49.74
CA PHE A 405 11.42 20.58 49.25
C PHE A 405 10.17 20.25 50.05
N ARG A 406 9.14 21.08 49.86
CA ARG A 406 7.78 20.83 50.37
C ARG A 406 6.74 21.39 49.42
N VAL A 407 5.70 20.62 49.13
CA VAL A 407 4.54 21.07 48.35
C VAL A 407 3.37 21.44 49.28
N ASN A 408 2.63 22.49 48.92
CA ASN A 408 1.38 22.83 49.57
C ASN A 408 0.25 21.92 49.05
N LYS A 409 -0.31 21.11 49.96
CA LYS A 409 -1.33 20.09 49.69
C LYS A 409 -2.51 20.53 48.85
N THR A 410 -2.94 21.80 48.91
CA THR A 410 -4.14 22.28 48.21
C THR A 410 -3.86 23.23 47.06
N THR A 411 -2.64 23.78 46.93
CA THR A 411 -2.33 24.77 45.90
C THR A 411 -1.29 24.33 44.88
N GLY A 412 -0.60 23.20 45.11
CA GLY A 412 0.48 22.73 44.23
C GLY A 412 1.74 23.61 44.23
N GLU A 413 1.81 24.58 45.15
CA GLU A 413 2.94 25.51 45.29
C GLU A 413 4.09 24.85 46.07
N ILE A 414 5.30 24.93 45.52
CA ILE A 414 6.48 24.22 46.03
C ILE A 414 7.46 25.24 46.60
N PHE A 415 8.00 24.92 47.78
CA PHE A 415 8.89 25.78 48.53
C PHE A 415 10.14 25.03 48.95
N VAL A 416 11.24 25.76 49.06
CA VAL A 416 12.48 25.29 49.72
C VAL A 416 12.17 25.01 51.19
N LYS A 417 12.54 23.82 51.68
CA LYS A 417 12.36 23.34 53.06
C LYS A 417 13.67 23.37 53.85
N GLU A 418 14.79 23.06 53.21
CA GLU A 418 16.15 23.07 53.79
C GLU A 418 17.12 23.73 52.81
N SER A 419 18.34 24.05 53.24
CA SER A 419 19.36 24.70 52.41
C SER A 419 19.77 23.81 51.23
N LEU A 420 19.75 24.39 50.03
CA LEU A 420 20.25 23.74 48.82
C LEU A 420 21.78 23.83 48.78
N ASP A 421 22.40 22.71 48.37
CA ASP A 421 23.84 22.42 48.34
C ASP A 421 24.06 21.64 47.04
N ARG A 422 24.89 22.17 46.13
CA ARG A 422 25.07 21.59 44.78
C ARG A 422 26.04 20.41 44.76
N GLU A 423 26.90 20.31 45.78
CA GLU A 423 27.97 19.31 45.94
C GLU A 423 27.48 18.03 46.63
N SER A 424 26.32 18.11 47.29
CA SER A 424 25.53 17.00 47.80
C SER A 424 25.48 15.82 46.82
N SER A 425 25.71 14.61 47.34
CA SER A 425 25.68 13.36 46.58
C SER A 425 24.31 12.98 46.00
N HIS A 426 23.27 13.77 46.29
CA HIS A 426 21.94 13.64 45.70
C HIS A 426 21.76 14.50 44.42
N VAL A 427 22.71 15.38 44.10
CA VAL A 427 22.73 16.19 42.88
C VAL A 427 23.57 15.46 41.82
N THR A 428 23.11 15.44 40.57
CA THR A 428 23.86 14.83 39.46
C THR A 428 23.98 15.82 38.31
N ASN A 429 25.21 16.13 37.89
CA ASN A 429 25.50 17.15 36.86
C ASN A 429 24.79 18.50 37.12
N GLY A 430 24.84 18.99 38.37
CA GLY A 430 24.15 20.22 38.80
C GLY A 430 22.61 20.15 38.70
N THR A 431 22.03 18.95 38.58
CA THR A 431 20.59 18.73 38.47
C THR A 431 20.09 17.83 39.60
N TYR A 432 19.02 18.28 40.25
CA TYR A 432 18.29 17.58 41.29
C TYR A 432 16.87 17.29 40.81
N THR A 433 16.30 16.12 41.17
CA THR A 433 14.98 15.68 40.67
C THR A 433 14.00 15.45 41.81
N VAL A 434 12.85 16.13 41.75
CA VAL A 434 11.72 15.94 42.67
C VAL A 434 10.53 15.38 41.89
N THR A 435 9.88 14.35 42.42
CA THR A 435 8.62 13.80 41.88
C THR A 435 7.47 14.21 42.78
N VAL A 436 6.48 14.89 42.20
CA VAL A 436 5.29 15.39 42.88
C VAL A 436 4.08 14.57 42.44
N LEU A 437 3.42 13.95 43.41
CA LEU A 437 2.22 13.13 43.24
C LEU A 437 0.98 14.00 43.47
N VAL A 438 0.01 13.89 42.57
CA VAL A 438 -1.37 14.28 42.87
C VAL A 438 -2.18 13.03 43.20
N THR A 439 -3.07 13.14 44.19
CA THR A 439 -4.01 12.10 44.58
C THR A 439 -5.41 12.68 44.61
N GLU A 440 -6.34 12.02 43.91
CA GLU A 440 -7.76 12.29 44.06
C GLU A 440 -8.27 11.60 45.34
N MET A 441 -9.00 12.34 46.18
CA MET A 441 -9.38 11.88 47.53
C MET A 441 -10.80 11.35 47.65
N ASP A 442 -11.64 11.56 46.62
CA ASP A 442 -13.06 11.23 46.64
C ASP A 442 -13.35 9.84 46.02
N ASP A 443 -12.34 9.19 45.43
CA ASP A 443 -12.46 7.94 44.68
C ASP A 443 -11.80 6.72 45.37
N HIS A 444 -12.28 5.50 45.07
CA HIS A 444 -11.96 4.24 45.76
C HIS A 444 -11.84 3.06 44.76
N PRO A 445 -10.62 2.65 44.35
CA PRO A 445 -9.30 3.10 44.80
C PRO A 445 -8.98 4.54 44.36
N PRO A 446 -8.12 5.27 45.10
CA PRO A 446 -7.79 6.66 44.76
C PRO A 446 -6.95 6.74 43.49
N MET A 447 -7.40 7.55 42.52
CA MET A 447 -6.66 7.85 41.29
C MET A 447 -5.44 8.74 41.59
N THR A 448 -4.34 8.53 40.86
CA THR A 448 -3.06 9.24 41.09
C THR A 448 -2.27 9.48 39.82
N SER A 449 -1.46 10.55 39.81
CA SER A 449 -0.52 10.87 38.73
C SER A 449 0.68 11.66 39.24
N THR A 450 1.77 11.68 38.48
CA THR A 450 3.05 12.25 38.89
C THR A 450 3.60 13.28 37.90
N ALA A 451 4.25 14.32 38.43
CA ALA A 451 5.05 15.27 37.67
C ALA A 451 6.50 15.28 38.16
N THR A 452 7.44 15.27 37.23
CA THR A 452 8.88 15.38 37.51
C THR A 452 9.33 16.84 37.40
N ILE A 453 10.04 17.32 38.42
CA ILE A 453 10.64 18.66 38.42
C ILE A 453 12.16 18.50 38.40
N GLN A 454 12.76 18.94 37.31
CA GLN A 454 14.21 18.99 37.12
C GLN A 454 14.70 20.36 37.58
N ILE A 455 15.30 20.38 38.77
CA ILE A 455 15.83 21.58 39.42
C ILE A 455 17.32 21.66 39.09
N HIS A 456 17.69 22.59 38.22
CA HIS A 456 19.09 22.94 38.02
C HIS A 456 19.53 23.87 39.16
N ILE A 457 20.61 23.51 39.83
CA ILE A 457 21.15 24.28 40.96
C ILE A 457 22.37 25.07 40.45
N GLU A 458 22.29 26.40 40.54
CA GLU A 458 23.36 27.32 40.16
C GLU A 458 24.41 27.45 41.25
N ASP A 459 25.61 27.03 40.85
CA ASP A 459 26.92 27.08 41.52
C ASP A 459 27.18 28.39 42.27
N LYS A 460 27.79 28.28 43.46
CA LYS A 460 28.32 29.38 44.27
C LYS A 460 29.67 28.98 44.85
N ASN A 461 30.64 29.88 44.78
CA ASN A 461 31.95 29.64 45.39
C ASN A 461 31.84 29.66 46.92
N ASP A 462 31.62 28.49 47.51
CA ASP A 462 31.44 28.29 48.94
C ASP A 462 32.45 27.32 49.57
N ASN A 463 33.03 26.42 48.77
CA ASN A 463 34.20 25.60 49.13
C ASN A 463 35.53 26.36 48.90
N VAL A 464 36.67 25.65 48.96
CA VAL A 464 38.02 26.18 48.72
C VAL A 464 38.96 25.04 48.29
N PRO A 465 40.00 25.28 47.47
CA PRO A 465 40.76 24.19 46.85
C PRO A 465 41.59 23.37 47.87
N ILE A 466 41.32 22.06 47.96
CA ILE A 466 41.94 21.12 48.91
C ILE A 466 43.04 20.30 48.22
N LEU A 467 44.16 20.05 48.92
CA LEU A 467 45.20 19.13 48.46
C LEU A 467 44.68 17.69 48.43
N LYS A 468 44.82 17.02 47.27
CA LYS A 468 44.52 15.59 47.13
C LYS A 468 45.44 14.71 48.01
N GLU A 469 46.69 15.13 48.15
CA GLU A 469 47.69 14.47 49.01
C GLU A 469 48.42 15.51 49.86
N ASN A 470 48.43 15.31 51.19
CA ASN A 470 49.09 16.21 52.15
C ASN A 470 50.53 15.76 52.51
N LEU A 471 50.98 14.64 51.94
CA LEU A 471 52.31 14.07 52.15
C LEU A 471 52.86 13.53 50.83
N VAL A 472 53.83 14.24 50.25
CA VAL A 472 54.49 13.86 48.99
C VAL A 472 55.98 13.58 49.20
N SER A 473 56.59 12.81 48.31
CA SER A 473 58.04 12.58 48.30
C SER A 473 58.73 13.20 47.10
N VAL A 474 59.94 13.74 47.33
CA VAL A 474 60.79 14.34 46.29
C VAL A 474 62.18 13.71 46.36
N CYS A 475 62.61 13.07 45.27
CA CYS A 475 63.96 12.52 45.19
C CYS A 475 65.03 13.60 45.21
N GLN A 476 66.11 13.39 45.96
CA GLN A 476 67.31 14.19 45.89
C GLN A 476 68.13 13.78 44.66
N SER A 477 68.44 14.77 43.82
CA SER A 477 69.40 14.66 42.72
C SER A 477 70.22 15.95 42.64
N ASP A 478 71.29 15.96 41.84
CA ASP A 478 72.13 17.14 41.62
C ASP A 478 71.50 18.16 40.64
N GLU A 479 70.30 17.87 40.14
CA GLU A 479 69.50 18.71 39.24
C GLU A 479 68.21 19.17 39.93
N LYS A 480 67.37 19.94 39.23
CA LYS A 480 66.06 20.34 39.75
C LYS A 480 65.09 19.16 39.65
N SER A 481 64.99 18.37 40.72
CA SER A 481 63.90 17.40 40.86
C SER A 481 62.57 18.11 41.19
N SER A 482 61.47 17.47 40.82
CA SER A 482 60.13 17.90 41.19
C SER A 482 59.25 16.71 41.57
N THR A 483 58.11 16.99 42.20
CA THR A 483 57.03 16.02 42.40
C THR A 483 55.71 16.64 41.98
N GLU A 484 54.76 15.79 41.58
CA GLU A 484 53.43 16.19 41.15
C GLU A 484 52.51 16.42 42.36
N ILE A 485 51.72 17.50 42.33
CA ILE A 485 50.71 17.81 43.34
C ILE A 485 49.43 18.22 42.62
N THR A 486 48.32 17.58 42.99
CA THR A 486 46.97 17.93 42.54
C THR A 486 46.20 18.57 43.69
N ALA A 487 45.54 19.68 43.41
CA ALA A 487 44.44 20.16 44.25
C ALA A 487 43.11 19.88 43.55
N TYR A 488 42.03 19.83 44.31
CA TYR A 488 40.67 19.78 43.76
C TYR A 488 39.77 20.70 44.58
N ASP A 489 38.73 21.21 43.94
CA ASP A 489 37.61 21.83 44.62
C ASP A 489 36.35 20.99 44.38
N LEU A 490 35.31 21.23 45.18
CA LEU A 490 34.01 20.58 45.00
C LEU A 490 33.08 21.45 44.13
N ASP A 491 33.23 22.78 44.19
CA ASP A 491 32.56 23.75 43.33
C ASP A 491 32.75 23.42 41.82
N GLY A 492 31.85 23.92 40.97
CA GLY A 492 31.88 23.74 39.52
C GLY A 492 32.67 24.77 38.72
N ASP A 493 32.52 24.73 37.39
CA ASP A 493 32.94 25.82 36.52
C ASP A 493 32.03 27.05 36.75
N PRO A 494 32.57 28.24 37.09
CA PRO A 494 33.96 28.67 36.90
C PRO A 494 34.81 28.77 38.19
N TYR A 495 34.30 28.29 39.32
CA TYR A 495 34.87 28.44 40.66
C TYR A 495 35.96 27.40 40.99
N SER A 496 35.90 26.25 40.32
CA SER A 496 36.91 25.20 40.31
C SER A 496 38.17 25.55 39.46
N ASP A 497 38.90 24.52 39.04
CA ASP A 497 40.23 24.61 38.42
C ASP A 497 40.32 25.46 37.14
N PRO A 498 41.51 25.98 36.74
CA PRO A 498 42.80 25.87 37.42
C PRO A 498 42.95 26.83 38.62
N PHE A 499 43.64 26.32 39.63
CA PHE A 499 44.00 27.02 40.86
C PHE A 499 45.34 27.75 40.72
N SER A 500 45.68 28.58 41.70
CA SER A 500 46.98 29.25 41.86
C SER A 500 47.67 28.80 43.14
N PHE A 501 48.98 28.56 43.08
CA PHE A 501 49.77 27.97 44.16
C PHE A 501 50.93 28.90 44.58
N GLU A 502 50.99 29.23 45.87
CA GLU A 502 52.03 30.09 46.46
C GLU A 502 52.61 29.46 47.74
N ILE A 503 53.95 29.47 47.88
CA ILE A 503 54.62 29.02 49.11
C ILE A 503 54.77 30.20 50.07
N MET A 504 54.38 29.97 51.33
CA MET A 504 54.40 30.94 52.42
C MET A 504 55.52 30.61 53.41
N GLY A 505 56.13 31.65 54.00
CA GLY A 505 57.19 31.53 55.00
C GLY A 505 58.59 31.20 54.46
N ASP A 506 59.48 30.82 55.37
CA ASP A 506 60.95 30.74 55.23
C ASP A 506 61.47 29.67 54.23
N HIS A 507 60.59 29.09 53.42
CA HIS A 507 60.91 28.04 52.45
C HIS A 507 60.73 28.48 50.99
N LYS A 508 60.25 29.71 50.77
CA LYS A 508 59.99 30.32 49.44
C LYS A 508 61.22 30.49 48.54
N GLU A 509 62.43 30.49 49.11
CA GLU A 509 63.70 30.52 48.34
C GLU A 509 64.18 29.14 47.90
N LYS A 510 63.66 28.06 48.50
CA LYS A 510 64.17 26.68 48.34
C LYS A 510 63.23 25.75 47.57
N TRP A 511 62.02 26.21 47.34
CA TRP A 511 60.92 25.48 46.74
C TRP A 511 60.11 26.43 45.86
N SER A 512 59.62 25.95 44.73
CA SER A 512 58.81 26.74 43.79
C SER A 512 57.83 25.86 43.02
N PHE A 513 56.65 26.35 42.70
CA PHE A 513 55.73 25.67 41.79
C PHE A 513 56.01 26.07 40.34
N ASP A 514 56.11 25.08 39.45
CA ASP A 514 56.29 25.27 38.00
C ASP A 514 55.37 24.29 37.22
N PRO A 515 54.30 24.76 36.55
CA PRO A 515 53.77 26.14 36.61
C PRO A 515 53.23 26.48 38.00
N SER A 516 53.05 27.77 38.27
CA SER A 516 52.42 28.27 39.52
C SER A 516 50.88 28.24 39.51
N HIS A 517 50.28 27.81 38.39
CA HIS A 517 48.83 27.75 38.17
C HIS A 517 48.46 26.47 37.42
N GLY A 518 47.36 25.82 37.80
CA GLY A 518 46.89 24.56 37.22
C GLY A 518 45.90 23.82 38.12
N ASN A 519 45.36 22.70 37.66
CA ASN A 519 44.72 21.69 38.51
C ASN A 519 45.81 20.86 39.23
N THR A 520 46.76 20.36 38.44
CA THR A 520 48.04 19.80 38.88
C THR A 520 49.17 20.79 38.65
N VAL A 521 50.13 20.87 39.58
CA VAL A 521 51.38 21.64 39.48
C VAL A 521 52.58 20.79 39.93
N HIS A 522 53.79 21.11 39.48
CA HIS A 522 55.00 20.46 39.99
C HIS A 522 55.67 21.31 41.07
N LEU A 523 55.86 20.73 42.26
CA LEU A 523 56.72 21.31 43.30
C LEU A 523 58.17 21.01 42.96
N VAL A 524 58.87 22.03 42.50
CA VAL A 524 60.30 21.99 42.15
C VAL A 524 61.15 22.27 43.38
N LYS A 525 62.17 21.43 43.57
CA LYS A 525 63.18 21.52 44.63
C LYS A 525 64.41 22.29 44.15
N ASP A 526 64.95 23.16 45.01
CA ASP A 526 66.28 23.75 44.79
C ASP A 526 67.43 22.84 45.27
N LYS A 527 68.62 23.01 44.68
CA LYS A 527 69.85 22.27 45.01
C LYS A 527 70.29 22.44 46.48
N SER A 528 69.87 23.50 47.15
CA SER A 528 70.16 23.76 48.58
C SER A 528 69.30 22.94 49.57
N VAL A 529 68.40 22.07 49.10
CA VAL A 529 67.54 21.23 49.92
C VAL A 529 68.16 19.84 50.13
N HIS A 530 68.46 19.50 51.38
CA HIS A 530 69.00 18.20 51.77
C HIS A 530 67.90 17.14 51.99
N ALA A 531 68.30 15.92 52.35
CA ALA A 531 67.36 14.87 52.75
C ALA A 531 66.79 15.18 54.16
N SER A 532 65.49 15.49 54.22
CA SER A 532 64.72 15.76 55.44
C SER A 532 63.23 15.68 55.13
N LEU A 533 62.41 15.52 56.17
CA LEU A 533 61.01 15.94 56.10
C LEU A 533 60.98 17.48 56.20
N TYR A 534 60.22 18.12 55.31
CA TYR A 534 59.88 19.54 55.35
C TYR A 534 58.37 19.69 55.51
N THR A 535 57.92 20.79 56.11
CA THR A 535 56.51 21.19 56.12
C THR A 535 56.40 22.53 55.42
N LEU A 536 55.78 22.55 54.24
CA LEU A 536 55.55 23.75 53.45
C LEU A 536 54.15 24.26 53.75
N VAL A 537 54.02 25.54 54.09
CA VAL A 537 52.70 26.20 54.15
C VAL A 537 52.38 26.65 52.73
N VAL A 538 51.49 25.92 52.07
CA VAL A 538 51.04 26.19 50.71
C VAL A 538 49.73 26.96 50.78
N LYS A 539 49.70 28.14 50.15
CA LYS A 539 48.48 28.84 49.83
C LYS A 539 47.98 28.33 48.49
N ILE A 540 46.75 27.85 48.45
CA ILE A 540 46.04 27.48 47.22
C ILE A 540 44.81 28.37 47.11
N ALA A 541 44.63 28.98 45.95
CA ALA A 541 43.52 29.89 45.69
C ALA A 541 42.87 29.61 44.33
N ASP A 542 41.56 29.80 44.25
CA ASP A 542 40.79 29.76 43.01
C ASP A 542 41.06 30.99 42.11
N LYS A 543 40.33 31.11 40.99
CA LYS A 543 40.43 32.25 40.06
C LYS A 543 39.83 33.55 40.62
N GLN A 544 38.96 33.45 41.60
CA GLN A 544 38.16 34.53 42.19
C GLN A 544 38.87 35.15 43.41
N GLY A 545 39.89 34.48 43.93
CA GLY A 545 40.75 34.92 45.03
C GLY A 545 40.37 34.37 46.40
N ARG A 546 39.44 33.41 46.51
CA ARG A 546 39.21 32.66 47.75
C ARG A 546 40.35 31.65 47.90
N PHE A 547 40.81 31.43 49.13
CA PHE A 547 42.03 30.67 49.36
C PHE A 547 42.08 30.00 50.73
N VAL A 548 42.88 28.94 50.82
CA VAL A 548 43.19 28.23 52.06
C VAL A 548 44.71 28.08 52.22
N LEU A 549 45.18 28.05 53.47
CA LEU A 549 46.56 27.71 53.82
C LEU A 549 46.61 26.26 54.30
N GLN A 550 47.35 25.41 53.59
CA GLN A 550 47.47 23.98 53.89
C GLN A 550 48.93 23.61 54.17
N ASN A 551 49.12 22.65 55.08
CA ASN A 551 50.44 22.13 55.44
C ASN A 551 50.78 20.91 54.57
N LEU A 552 51.59 21.12 53.54
CA LEU A 552 52.13 20.04 52.72
C LEU A 552 53.39 19.47 53.38
N SER A 553 53.37 18.20 53.73
CA SER A 553 54.55 17.48 54.19
C SER A 553 55.34 16.95 52.99
N VAL A 554 56.62 17.30 52.90
CA VAL A 554 57.49 16.94 51.76
C VAL A 554 58.68 16.13 52.26
N ALA A 555 58.67 14.84 51.97
CA ALA A 555 59.75 13.93 52.30
C ALA A 555 60.83 13.97 51.22
N ALA A 556 61.91 14.73 51.45
CA ALA A 556 63.09 14.71 50.60
C ALA A 556 64.03 13.56 51.04
N CYS A 557 64.37 12.65 50.13
CA CYS A 557 65.31 11.56 50.41
C CYS A 557 66.19 11.23 49.20
N ASP A 558 67.27 10.47 49.43
CA ASP A 558 68.04 9.84 48.37
C ASP A 558 67.26 8.63 47.80
N CYS A 559 66.94 8.68 46.50
CA CYS A 559 66.16 7.65 45.80
C CYS A 559 67.02 6.59 45.11
N ALA A 560 68.35 6.57 45.30
CA ALA A 560 69.24 5.58 44.67
C ALA A 560 68.93 4.10 45.02
N VAL A 561 68.08 3.87 46.02
CA VAL A 561 67.67 2.52 46.49
C VAL A 561 66.16 2.25 46.30
N SER A 562 65.32 3.28 46.25
CA SER A 562 63.86 3.15 46.06
C SER A 562 63.25 4.45 45.53
N PRO A 563 62.30 4.42 44.57
CA PRO A 563 61.80 5.62 43.90
C PRO A 563 60.92 6.53 44.78
N ASN A 564 60.30 6.01 45.83
CA ASN A 564 59.41 6.76 46.71
C ASN A 564 59.98 6.81 48.13
N CYS A 565 60.10 8.01 48.72
CA CYS A 565 60.58 8.18 50.10
C CYS A 565 59.57 7.71 51.16
N LEU A 566 58.32 7.41 50.76
CA LEU A 566 57.22 6.97 51.61
C LEU A 566 57.34 5.49 52.00
N MET A 567 58.53 5.08 52.46
CA MET A 567 58.74 3.79 53.09
C MET A 567 57.98 3.74 54.42
N GLN A 568 56.78 3.15 54.39
CA GLN A 568 55.97 2.91 55.58
C GLN A 568 56.81 2.14 56.61
N ARG A 569 57.26 2.85 57.65
CA ARG A 569 58.28 2.37 58.57
C ARG A 569 57.69 1.31 59.50
N ASN A 570 57.61 0.08 59.00
CA ASN A 570 57.02 -1.07 59.67
C ASN A 570 57.88 -1.47 60.88
N THR A 571 57.71 -0.73 61.97
CA THR A 571 58.40 -0.95 63.25
C THR A 571 57.84 -2.20 63.91
N GLN A 572 58.38 -3.35 63.49
CA GLN A 572 58.30 -4.61 64.24
C GLN A 572 58.87 -4.39 65.64
N HIS A 573 58.02 -3.95 66.57
CA HIS A 573 58.30 -4.00 67.99
C HIS A 573 58.42 -5.47 68.39
N LYS A 574 59.66 -5.97 68.45
CA LYS A 574 60.01 -7.19 69.16
C LYS A 574 59.74 -6.98 70.65
N ALA A 575 58.48 -7.15 71.05
CA ALA A 575 58.08 -7.18 72.44
C ALA A 575 58.79 -8.35 73.14
N GLY A 576 59.55 -8.05 74.18
CA GLY A 576 60.27 -9.06 74.95
C GLY A 576 59.33 -9.87 75.84
N SER A 577 59.54 -11.20 75.85
CA SER A 577 59.14 -12.17 76.89
C SER A 577 58.16 -11.70 77.98
N SER A 578 56.85 -11.75 77.71
CA SER A 578 55.78 -11.92 78.72
C SER A 578 54.45 -12.34 78.09
N VAL A 579 54.42 -13.51 77.43
CA VAL A 579 53.19 -14.11 76.88
C VAL A 579 53.04 -15.57 77.31
N ILE A 580 52.70 -15.76 78.59
CA ILE A 580 52.16 -17.02 79.12
C ILE A 580 50.86 -16.67 79.86
N GLY A 581 49.77 -16.51 79.09
CA GLY A 581 48.46 -16.14 79.64
C GLY A 581 47.35 -15.91 78.60
N ILE A 582 47.67 -15.38 77.41
CA ILE A 582 46.64 -15.01 76.41
C ILE A 582 46.07 -16.24 75.66
N THR A 583 46.84 -17.33 75.54
CA THR A 583 46.42 -18.58 74.87
C THR A 583 45.30 -19.35 75.58
N ILE A 584 44.92 -18.97 76.80
CA ILE A 584 43.83 -19.60 77.57
C ILE A 584 42.57 -18.71 77.61
N PHE A 585 42.71 -17.38 77.46
CA PHE A 585 41.58 -16.46 77.55
C PHE A 585 40.67 -16.45 76.30
N ALA A 586 41.24 -16.64 75.12
CA ALA A 586 40.46 -16.69 73.86
C ALA A 586 39.38 -17.80 73.84
N PRO A 587 39.68 -19.09 74.12
CA PRO A 587 38.65 -20.13 74.14
C PRO A 587 37.62 -19.94 75.26
N LEU A 588 38.02 -19.38 76.41
CA LEU A 588 37.09 -19.08 77.51
C LEU A 588 36.08 -17.97 77.15
N MET A 589 36.52 -16.91 76.45
CA MET A 589 35.61 -15.87 75.97
C MET A 589 34.61 -16.40 74.93
N VAL A 590 35.06 -17.22 73.98
CA VAL A 590 34.16 -17.84 72.98
C VAL A 590 33.16 -18.79 73.65
N LEU A 591 33.60 -19.58 74.63
CA LEU A 591 32.71 -20.46 75.42
C LEU A 591 31.70 -19.64 76.25
N ALA A 592 32.10 -18.51 76.83
CA ALA A 592 31.20 -17.62 77.56
C ALA A 592 30.14 -16.99 76.65
N CYS A 593 30.50 -16.54 75.44
CA CYS A 593 29.55 -16.03 74.45
C CYS A 593 28.56 -17.11 73.97
N LEU A 594 29.02 -18.34 73.76
CA LEU A 594 28.16 -19.48 73.39
C LEU A 594 27.20 -19.87 74.53
N LEU A 595 27.67 -19.83 75.79
CA LEU A 595 26.82 -20.08 76.96
C LEU A 595 25.75 -18.99 77.15
N LEU A 596 26.12 -17.71 76.96
CA LEU A 596 25.16 -16.60 76.99
C LEU A 596 24.07 -16.74 75.91
N ALA A 597 24.44 -17.14 74.70
CA ALA A 597 23.50 -17.39 73.61
C ALA A 597 22.51 -18.55 73.92
N LEU A 598 22.94 -19.55 74.70
CA LEU A 598 22.11 -20.69 75.10
C LEU A 598 21.19 -20.39 76.30
N THR A 599 21.44 -19.34 77.09
CA THR A 599 20.63 -18.99 78.27
C THR A 599 19.44 -18.05 78.00
N CYS A 600 19.29 -17.53 76.78
CA CYS A 600 18.25 -16.55 76.42
C CYS A 600 17.16 -17.15 75.50
N SER A 601 16.56 -18.27 75.89
CA SER A 601 15.43 -18.89 75.19
C SER A 601 14.37 -19.45 76.14
N CYS A 602 13.14 -19.63 75.62
CA CYS A 602 11.88 -19.93 76.31
C CYS A 602 11.36 -18.77 77.21
N GLY A 603 10.18 -18.16 76.98
CA GLY A 603 9.13 -18.36 75.96
C GLY A 603 7.88 -17.51 76.33
N PRO A 604 6.64 -17.91 76.00
CA PRO A 604 6.14 -18.44 74.73
C PRO A 604 4.72 -17.87 74.32
N VAL A 605 4.15 -18.37 73.20
CA VAL A 605 2.73 -18.22 72.71
C VAL A 605 2.31 -16.77 72.29
N LYS A 606 1.70 -16.47 71.13
CA LYS A 606 0.58 -17.14 70.43
C LYS A 606 0.55 -17.02 68.88
N SER A 607 0.09 -18.11 68.26
CA SER A 607 -0.78 -18.27 67.05
C SER A 607 -1.42 -17.06 66.36
N LEU A 608 -1.78 -17.08 65.05
CA LEU A 608 -1.54 -18.00 63.90
C LEU A 608 -2.26 -17.40 62.65
N VAL A 609 -1.74 -17.57 61.43
CA VAL A 609 -2.42 -17.90 60.14
C VAL A 609 -1.43 -17.75 58.97
N GLN A 610 -1.59 -18.54 57.90
CA GLN A 610 -0.75 -18.58 56.68
C GLN A 610 -1.38 -17.82 55.51
N VAL A 611 -0.58 -17.48 54.47
CA VAL A 611 -0.80 -17.95 53.08
C VAL A 611 0.56 -18.14 52.37
N ASP A 612 0.87 -19.40 52.03
CA ASP A 612 1.57 -20.02 50.89
C ASP A 612 2.80 -19.44 50.15
N ASN A 613 3.52 -20.38 49.50
CA ASN A 613 4.76 -20.21 48.73
C ASN A 613 4.53 -20.24 47.21
N VAL A 614 5.53 -19.78 46.45
CA VAL A 614 5.94 -20.40 45.18
C VAL A 614 7.48 -20.55 45.17
N LEU A 615 7.98 -21.68 44.64
CA LEU A 615 9.39 -22.11 44.54
C LEU A 615 10.14 -21.30 43.43
N GLU A 616 11.44 -20.95 43.52
CA GLU A 616 12.64 -21.81 43.34
C GLU A 616 12.58 -22.63 42.02
N ASP A 617 13.56 -22.65 41.11
CA ASP A 617 15.04 -22.58 41.17
C ASP A 617 15.60 -22.00 39.84
N ALA A 618 16.87 -21.63 39.61
CA ALA A 618 18.10 -21.46 40.42
C ALA A 618 19.06 -20.49 39.66
N LEU A 619 20.20 -20.09 40.26
CA LEU A 619 21.16 -19.14 39.67
C LEU A 619 22.64 -19.55 39.84
N LEU A 620 23.51 -18.79 39.14
CA LEU A 620 24.98 -18.62 39.27
C LEU A 620 25.86 -19.32 38.19
N PRO A 621 27.01 -18.72 37.78
CA PRO A 621 27.38 -17.29 37.82
C PRO A 621 28.18 -16.75 36.60
N SER A 622 28.44 -15.43 36.65
CA SER A 622 29.61 -14.71 36.09
C SER A 622 29.65 -14.33 34.60
N ASN A 623 30.45 -13.28 34.35
CA ASN A 623 30.58 -12.41 33.19
C ASN A 623 32.08 -12.18 32.84
N ILE A 624 32.40 -11.20 31.97
CA ILE A 624 33.77 -10.84 31.46
C ILE A 624 34.22 -11.80 30.33
N GLU A 625 34.59 -11.43 29.10
CA GLU A 625 34.72 -10.15 28.33
C GLU A 625 34.56 -10.50 26.80
N ASN A 626 34.66 -9.68 25.74
CA ASN A 626 35.09 -8.29 25.45
C ASN A 626 34.35 -7.77 24.17
N PRO A 627 34.47 -6.49 23.72
CA PRO A 627 33.62 -5.90 22.66
C PRO A 627 34.22 -5.84 21.24
N GLY A 628 33.32 -5.73 20.24
CA GLY A 628 33.60 -5.41 18.82
C GLY A 628 33.73 -6.65 17.91
N THR A 629 33.09 -6.74 16.74
CA THR A 629 32.48 -5.72 15.86
C THR A 629 31.30 -6.26 15.02
N ASP A 630 30.37 -5.34 14.73
CA ASP A 630 29.57 -5.18 13.49
C ASP A 630 28.66 -6.31 12.93
N CYS A 631 27.36 -5.98 12.95
CA CYS A 631 26.41 -6.08 11.83
C CYS A 631 26.04 -7.45 11.23
N VAL A 632 24.76 -7.84 11.42
CA VAL A 632 23.68 -7.64 10.43
C VAL A 632 22.30 -7.73 11.12
N VAL A 633 21.32 -6.95 10.66
CA VAL A 633 19.94 -6.91 11.19
C VAL A 633 19.07 -7.99 10.50
N PRO A 634 18.18 -8.71 11.21
CA PRO A 634 17.53 -9.91 10.68
C PRO A 634 16.24 -9.65 9.90
N THR A 635 15.92 -10.55 8.97
CA THR A 635 14.58 -10.68 8.36
C THR A 635 13.89 -11.98 8.78
N PHE A 636 12.76 -11.81 9.47
CA PHE A 636 11.63 -12.74 9.52
C PHE A 636 11.06 -12.88 8.07
N LEU A 637 10.34 -13.91 7.62
CA LEU A 637 9.76 -15.16 8.15
C LEU A 637 9.66 -16.12 6.91
N LEU A 638 9.26 -17.39 6.92
CA LEU A 638 8.13 -18.05 7.58
C LEU A 638 8.32 -19.58 7.40
N LYS A 639 7.98 -20.41 8.39
CA LYS A 639 7.83 -21.87 8.17
C LYS A 639 6.45 -22.34 8.62
N LYS A 640 5.86 -23.20 7.79
CA LYS A 640 4.44 -23.57 7.77
C LYS A 640 4.00 -24.28 9.06
N THR A 641 2.84 -23.88 9.60
CA THR A 641 2.20 -24.51 10.76
C THR A 641 1.47 -25.80 10.40
N SER A 642 1.48 -26.75 11.35
CA SER A 642 0.49 -27.84 11.44
C SER A 642 0.61 -28.52 12.81
N VAL A 643 -0.48 -28.60 13.59
CA VAL A 643 -0.91 -29.70 14.50
C VAL A 643 -2.13 -29.24 15.32
N SER A 644 -2.90 -30.20 15.81
CA SER A 644 -4.32 -30.14 16.18
C SER A 644 -4.68 -29.69 17.61
N ASN A 645 -5.84 -29.03 17.70
CA ASN A 645 -6.91 -29.14 18.71
C ASN A 645 -6.72 -30.07 19.94
N SER A 646 -6.87 -29.50 21.14
CA SER A 646 -7.76 -30.02 22.22
C SER A 646 -8.04 -28.87 23.22
N LYS A 647 -9.24 -28.30 23.41
CA LYS A 647 -10.56 -28.80 23.89
C LYS A 647 -10.70 -28.79 25.43
N GLU A 648 -11.71 -28.04 25.92
CA GLU A 648 -12.31 -28.03 27.28
C GLU A 648 -11.47 -27.51 28.47
N ALA A 649 -12.04 -26.94 29.55
CA ALA A 649 -13.29 -26.16 29.77
C ALA A 649 -13.32 -25.62 31.23
N THR A 650 -14.27 -24.73 31.56
CA THR A 650 -14.80 -24.43 32.94
C THR A 650 -13.83 -23.81 33.98
N LEU A 651 -14.22 -22.94 34.93
CA LEU A 651 -15.47 -22.26 35.35
C LEU A 651 -15.09 -21.04 36.25
N ILE A 652 -15.89 -19.94 36.24
CA ILE A 652 -16.19 -19.01 37.38
C ILE A 652 -14.99 -18.22 37.99
N ASP A 653 -15.06 -16.92 38.36
CA ASP A 653 -16.20 -16.07 38.79
C ASP A 653 -16.08 -14.58 38.34
N ASN A 654 -17.06 -13.76 38.74
CA ASN A 654 -17.18 -12.28 38.80
C ASN A 654 -15.95 -11.38 38.45
N GLY A 655 -16.10 -10.18 37.85
CA GLY A 655 -17.29 -9.52 37.29
C GLY A 655 -17.30 -7.98 37.47
N VAL A 656 -18.15 -7.30 36.66
CA VAL A 656 -18.92 -6.09 37.01
C VAL A 656 -18.21 -4.71 37.12
N GLN A 657 -18.60 -3.79 36.20
CA GLN A 657 -18.62 -2.30 36.32
C GLN A 657 -17.27 -1.52 36.35
N GLN A 658 -17.14 -0.30 35.79
CA GLN A 658 -17.99 0.42 34.81
C GLN A 658 -17.26 1.66 34.19
N THR A 659 -17.66 2.11 32.99
CA THR A 659 -17.72 3.52 32.49
C THR A 659 -16.42 4.40 32.44
N ALA A 660 -16.53 5.74 32.25
CA ALA A 660 -15.55 6.70 31.64
C ALA A 660 -15.29 8.03 32.43
N ASP A 661 -14.97 9.16 31.78
CA ASP A 661 -15.26 10.60 32.09
C ASP A 661 -14.35 11.43 33.07
N ILE A 662 -14.11 12.78 32.99
CA ILE A 662 -14.14 13.80 31.88
C ILE A 662 -13.72 15.32 32.15
N GLN A 663 -12.45 15.78 31.98
CA GLN A 663 -11.94 17.21 32.07
C GLN A 663 -12.12 18.02 33.40
N ARG A 664 -11.41 19.17 33.60
CA ARG A 664 -12.01 20.56 33.64
C ARG A 664 -11.14 21.78 34.06
N VAL A 665 -11.34 22.88 33.29
CA VAL A 665 -11.55 24.31 33.73
C VAL A 665 -10.32 25.12 34.25
N SER A 666 -10.13 26.43 33.98
CA SER A 666 -11.12 27.55 33.92
C SER A 666 -10.96 28.63 32.82
N SER A 667 -11.27 29.92 33.10
CA SER A 667 -11.83 30.89 32.12
C SER A 667 -11.77 32.39 32.52
N LYS A 668 -12.20 33.30 31.60
CA LYS A 668 -12.53 34.77 31.76
C LYS A 668 -11.30 35.73 31.67
N ASN A 669 -11.35 37.04 31.30
CA ASN A 669 -12.34 38.10 30.91
C ASN A 669 -11.57 39.33 30.30
N ILE A 670 -12.04 40.44 29.68
CA ILE A 670 -13.29 40.96 29.01
C ILE A 670 -12.97 42.34 28.28
N ALA A 671 -13.95 43.02 27.64
CA ALA A 671 -13.95 44.40 27.03
C ALA A 671 -13.19 44.59 25.67
N THR A 672 -13.62 45.27 24.57
CA THR A 672 -14.43 46.49 24.20
C THR A 672 -13.62 47.82 24.14
N HIS A 673 -13.79 48.80 23.22
CA HIS A 673 -14.85 49.15 22.24
C HIS A 673 -14.31 49.67 20.84
N SER A 674 -15.01 50.56 20.11
CA SER A 674 -15.06 50.65 18.60
C SER A 674 -15.03 52.06 17.93
N LEU A 675 -14.99 52.13 16.56
CA LEU A 675 -15.44 53.19 15.57
C LEU A 675 -14.35 53.84 14.65
N PRO A 676 -14.66 54.48 13.48
CA PRO A 676 -15.89 54.57 12.65
C PRO A 676 -15.70 54.24 11.12
N VAL A 677 -16.52 54.82 10.22
CA VAL A 677 -16.94 54.36 8.86
C VAL A 677 -16.65 55.39 7.73
N GLN A 678 -16.85 54.99 6.45
CA GLN A 678 -17.16 55.80 5.22
C GLN A 678 -15.96 56.08 4.26
N MET A 679 -15.91 55.80 2.95
CA MET A 679 -16.80 55.34 1.83
C MET A 679 -17.23 56.42 0.82
N ASP A 680 -16.73 56.36 -0.44
CA ASP A 680 -17.46 56.53 -1.73
C ASP A 680 -16.54 56.42 -2.98
N GLU A 681 -17.14 56.38 -4.19
CA GLU A 681 -16.54 56.14 -5.53
C GLU A 681 -16.11 57.47 -6.25
N CYS A 682 -15.78 57.64 -7.56
CA CYS A 682 -16.11 56.91 -8.81
C CYS A 682 -15.31 57.43 -10.06
N TRP A 683 -14.74 56.54 -10.92
CA TRP A 683 -14.43 56.69 -12.38
C TRP A 683 -13.39 57.81 -12.81
N SER A 684 -12.81 57.92 -14.03
CA SER A 684 -13.05 57.35 -15.38
C SER A 684 -11.83 57.40 -16.37
N ARG A 685 -11.65 56.35 -17.20
CA ARG A 685 -11.22 56.24 -18.64
C ARG A 685 -10.01 56.94 -19.33
N ASP A 686 -9.32 56.10 -20.15
CA ASP A 686 -8.83 56.25 -21.57
C ASP A 686 -7.53 57.02 -22.01
N ARG A 687 -6.52 56.21 -22.45
CA ARG A 687 -5.90 56.16 -23.83
C ARG A 687 -4.64 57.01 -24.23
N SER A 688 -3.87 56.47 -25.22
CA SER A 688 -2.68 56.97 -25.99
C SER A 688 -1.30 56.81 -25.31
N GLN A 689 -0.24 56.19 -25.89
CA GLN A 689 0.61 56.44 -27.09
C GLN A 689 1.58 57.66 -26.93
N CYS A 690 2.87 57.66 -27.31
CA CYS A 690 3.77 56.65 -27.93
C CYS A 690 5.29 57.05 -27.86
N HIS A 691 6.19 56.16 -28.34
CA HIS A 691 7.54 56.38 -28.91
C HIS A 691 8.82 56.74 -28.08
N SER A 692 9.84 55.86 -28.22
CA SER A 692 11.30 56.11 -28.38
C SER A 692 12.12 56.71 -27.20
N SER A 693 13.46 56.55 -27.12
CA SER A 693 14.47 55.97 -28.04
C SER A 693 15.59 55.19 -27.32
N GLU A 694 16.39 54.41 -28.06
CA GLU A 694 17.64 53.80 -27.59
C GLU A 694 18.86 54.71 -27.87
N THR A 695 19.98 54.55 -27.14
CA THR A 695 21.30 54.05 -27.64
C THR A 695 22.51 54.44 -26.76
N TRP A 696 23.27 53.43 -26.27
CA TRP A 696 24.75 53.29 -26.36
C TRP A 696 25.68 54.26 -25.54
N MET A 697 26.93 53.97 -25.12
CA MET A 697 27.87 52.82 -25.24
C MET A 697 28.71 52.57 -23.94
N TRP A 698 29.05 51.29 -23.68
CA TRP A 698 30.30 50.68 -23.15
C TRP A 698 31.38 51.50 -22.37
N LYS A 699 31.86 50.95 -21.21
CA LYS A 699 33.17 50.21 -21.12
C LYS A 699 33.59 49.67 -19.71
N GLN A 700 34.29 48.51 -19.75
CA GLN A 700 35.38 47.98 -18.89
C GLN A 700 35.34 47.99 -17.33
N TYR A 701 35.13 46.79 -16.75
CA TYR A 701 36.00 45.99 -15.84
C TYR A 701 37.02 46.61 -14.83
N GLN A 702 37.22 45.87 -13.72
CA GLN A 702 38.23 45.98 -12.63
C GLN A 702 38.05 47.13 -11.60
N SER A 703 38.45 47.00 -10.33
CA SER A 703 38.60 45.82 -9.43
C SER A 703 38.69 46.26 -7.94
N ASP A 704 38.71 45.28 -7.03
CA ASP A 704 39.29 45.31 -5.65
C ASP A 704 38.81 46.29 -4.55
N ASN A 705 38.20 45.68 -3.52
CA ASN A 705 38.51 45.85 -2.09
C ASN A 705 39.24 47.12 -1.59
N ARG A 706 38.57 47.86 -0.68
CA ARG A 706 39.16 48.11 0.65
C ARG A 706 38.17 48.47 1.76
N TYR A 707 38.61 48.23 2.99
CA TYR A 707 37.93 48.43 4.27
C TYR A 707 37.44 49.86 4.53
N GLN A 708 36.25 49.98 5.13
CA GLN A 708 36.00 50.79 6.33
C GLN A 708 34.78 50.20 7.07
N GLY A 709 34.65 50.45 8.38
CA GLY A 709 33.51 49.94 9.14
C GLY A 709 33.34 50.57 10.52
N SER A 710 32.10 50.57 11.02
CA SER A 710 31.75 50.87 12.41
C SER A 710 30.30 50.44 12.73
N THR A 711 30.03 50.22 14.03
CA THR A 711 28.70 50.37 14.68
C THR A 711 27.49 49.56 14.17
N PHE A 712 27.40 48.31 14.64
CA PHE A 712 26.37 47.84 15.59
C PHE A 712 24.87 48.18 15.34
N SER A 713 24.05 47.17 14.97
CA SER A 713 22.71 46.95 15.57
C SER A 713 22.11 45.57 15.19
N ARG A 714 21.05 45.15 15.90
CA ARG A 714 20.38 43.84 15.82
C ARG A 714 19.47 43.71 14.59
N ARG A 715 19.40 42.53 13.94
CA ARG A 715 18.22 41.61 13.99
C ARG A 715 18.26 40.38 13.06
N SER A 716 17.66 39.29 13.56
CA SER A 716 16.97 38.18 12.87
C SER A 716 17.37 37.74 11.45
N SER A 717 17.83 36.49 11.33
CA SER A 717 17.87 35.75 10.07
C SER A 717 16.48 35.28 9.62
N GLN A 718 16.01 35.72 8.46
CA GLN A 718 14.95 35.04 7.71
C GLN A 718 15.45 34.73 6.29
N ARG A 719 15.52 33.45 5.93
CA ARG A 719 15.70 33.03 4.53
C ARG A 719 14.42 33.34 3.75
N ARG A 720 14.51 34.19 2.73
CA ARG A 720 13.52 34.24 1.64
C ARG A 720 14.10 33.62 0.38
N GLN A 721 13.27 32.85 -0.32
CA GLN A 721 13.58 32.32 -1.65
C GLN A 721 13.51 33.46 -2.68
N GLY A 722 14.43 33.48 -3.64
CA GLY A 722 14.41 34.40 -4.77
C GLY A 722 13.81 33.74 -6.02
N THR A 723 12.80 34.35 -6.61
CA THR A 723 12.21 33.91 -7.89
C THR A 723 12.88 34.60 -9.07
N TYR A 724 13.36 33.82 -10.05
CA TYR A 724 13.89 34.36 -11.30
C TYR A 724 12.76 34.56 -12.32
N PHE A 725 12.56 35.80 -12.77
CA PHE A 725 11.68 36.12 -13.89
C PHE A 725 12.45 36.08 -15.21
N ILE A 726 12.02 35.22 -16.14
CA ILE A 726 12.51 35.21 -17.53
C ILE A 726 11.78 36.29 -18.32
N SER A 727 12.51 37.10 -19.10
CA SER A 727 11.92 38.23 -19.84
C SER A 727 11.19 37.77 -21.10
N ARG A 728 9.99 38.35 -21.34
CA ARG A 728 9.04 37.92 -22.38
C ARG A 728 9.61 37.93 -23.81
N SER A 729 10.60 38.79 -24.08
CA SER A 729 11.30 38.87 -25.37
C SER A 729 12.13 37.62 -25.68
N THR A 730 12.78 37.01 -24.68
CA THR A 730 13.59 35.79 -24.87
C THR A 730 12.74 34.55 -25.17
N LEU A 731 11.52 34.49 -24.63
CA LEU A 731 10.54 33.46 -24.97
C LEU A 731 10.06 33.60 -26.42
N GLN A 732 9.88 34.83 -26.90
CA GLN A 732 9.31 35.12 -28.20
C GLN A 732 10.28 34.86 -29.37
N SER A 733 11.59 35.05 -29.18
CA SER A 733 12.60 34.66 -30.18
C SER A 733 12.77 33.14 -30.29
N LEU A 734 12.73 32.41 -29.17
CA LEU A 734 12.75 30.95 -29.18
C LEU A 734 11.50 30.35 -29.85
N LEU A 735 10.33 30.98 -29.68
CA LEU A 735 9.09 30.58 -30.33
C LEU A 735 9.12 30.84 -31.85
N SER A 736 9.57 32.01 -32.32
CA SER A 736 9.64 32.29 -33.76
C SER A 736 10.66 31.41 -34.48
N GLN A 737 11.80 31.14 -33.85
CA GLN A 737 12.83 30.24 -34.38
C GLN A 737 12.37 28.77 -34.47
N ARG A 738 11.44 28.33 -33.59
CA ARG A 738 10.77 27.02 -33.68
C ARG A 738 9.62 26.99 -34.68
N LEU A 739 8.87 28.08 -34.85
CA LEU A 739 7.75 28.12 -35.80
C LEU A 739 8.24 27.99 -37.26
N HIS A 740 9.39 28.60 -37.56
CA HIS A 740 9.95 28.64 -38.91
C HIS A 740 10.46 27.28 -39.43
N SER A 741 10.54 26.24 -38.57
CA SER A 741 10.94 24.88 -38.95
C SER A 741 9.77 23.90 -39.10
N ILE A 742 8.52 24.39 -39.14
CA ILE A 742 7.29 23.56 -39.12
C ILE A 742 6.37 23.86 -40.33
N GLN A 743 6.77 24.75 -41.25
CA GLN A 743 6.00 25.09 -42.45
C GLN A 743 6.84 24.98 -43.73
N CYS A 744 6.20 24.45 -44.79
CA CYS A 744 6.79 23.86 -46.00
C CYS A 744 7.54 22.53 -45.76
N LEU A 745 7.43 21.51 -46.64
CA LEU A 745 6.85 21.47 -47.98
C LEU A 745 5.98 20.22 -48.19
N GLU A 746 4.82 20.39 -48.84
CA GLU A 746 4.07 19.31 -49.51
C GLU A 746 3.99 19.66 -51.00
N ASN A 747 4.65 18.86 -51.85
CA ASN A 747 4.43 18.67 -53.30
C ASN A 747 5.68 18.06 -53.95
N GLU A 748 5.69 16.73 -54.12
CA GLU A 748 6.23 16.10 -55.34
C GLU A 748 5.67 14.67 -55.44
N LEU A 749 4.80 14.45 -56.43
CA LEU A 749 4.22 13.15 -56.78
C LEU A 749 4.98 12.58 -57.97
N LEU A 750 5.48 11.36 -57.87
CA LEU A 750 5.85 10.53 -59.03
C LEU A 750 5.85 9.03 -58.66
N ASP A 751 4.92 8.31 -59.29
CA ASP A 751 4.84 6.88 -59.60
C ASP A 751 5.69 5.87 -58.80
N TYR A 752 5.00 5.00 -58.05
CA TYR A 752 5.40 3.59 -57.93
C TYR A 752 4.18 2.66 -57.83
N GLU A 753 4.24 1.52 -58.51
CA GLU A 753 3.13 0.57 -58.69
C GLU A 753 3.21 -0.58 -57.67
N PRO A 754 2.09 -1.06 -57.10
CA PRO A 754 2.13 -2.09 -56.05
C PRO A 754 2.44 -3.48 -56.62
N GLN A 755 3.61 -4.02 -56.29
CA GLN A 755 3.95 -5.42 -56.62
C GLN A 755 3.17 -6.40 -55.75
N LEU A 756 2.59 -7.42 -56.37
CA LEU A 756 2.14 -8.62 -55.68
C LEU A 756 3.36 -9.38 -55.13
N TYR A 757 3.28 -9.86 -53.89
CA TYR A 757 4.17 -10.91 -53.43
C TYR A 757 3.78 -12.23 -54.12
N ALA A 758 4.71 -12.79 -54.88
CA ALA A 758 4.54 -14.06 -55.57
C ALA A 758 4.71 -15.25 -54.61
N LEU A 759 4.29 -16.43 -55.08
CA LEU A 759 4.49 -17.70 -54.38
C LEU A 759 5.98 -18.10 -54.36
N GLU A 760 6.42 -18.72 -53.28
CA GLU A 760 7.44 -19.78 -53.32
C GLU A 760 6.90 -21.05 -52.63
N ASP A 761 7.58 -22.16 -52.86
CA ASP A 761 6.99 -23.49 -53.00
C ASP A 761 7.28 -24.44 -51.81
N ASN A 762 6.66 -25.62 -51.87
CA ASN A 762 6.77 -26.74 -50.94
C ASN A 762 8.21 -27.07 -50.50
N SER A 763 8.35 -27.44 -49.22
CA SER A 763 9.20 -28.59 -48.89
C SER A 763 8.59 -29.38 -47.72
N ASP A 764 8.35 -30.67 -47.95
CA ASP A 764 7.88 -31.60 -46.92
C ASP A 764 8.95 -31.80 -45.83
N LYS A 765 8.60 -31.45 -44.58
CA LYS A 765 9.06 -32.16 -43.37
C LYS A 765 8.25 -31.78 -42.14
N PHE A 766 7.62 -32.79 -41.54
CA PHE A 766 7.10 -32.73 -40.18
C PHE A 766 8.23 -32.50 -39.17
N VAL A 767 8.02 -31.53 -38.27
CA VAL A 767 8.55 -31.52 -36.90
C VAL A 767 7.42 -31.01 -36.03
N ASP A 768 7.10 -31.73 -34.94
CA ASP A 768 6.07 -31.29 -33.99
C ASP A 768 6.48 -29.98 -33.29
N LEU A 769 5.50 -29.12 -33.03
CA LEU A 769 5.65 -27.95 -32.18
C LEU A 769 4.64 -28.05 -31.05
N ASP A 770 5.14 -28.33 -29.84
CA ASP A 770 4.34 -28.30 -28.62
C ASP A 770 3.75 -26.89 -28.38
N PRO A 771 2.52 -26.78 -27.86
CA PRO A 771 1.98 -25.50 -27.41
C PRO A 771 2.78 -25.01 -26.19
N ILE A 772 3.37 -23.81 -26.30
CA ILE A 772 4.07 -23.16 -25.18
C ILE A 772 3.03 -22.54 -24.24
N ASP A 773 2.50 -23.35 -23.33
CA ASP A 773 1.76 -22.86 -22.17
C ASP A 773 2.73 -22.16 -21.19
N LEU A 774 2.59 -20.85 -21.05
CA LEU A 774 3.28 -20.08 -20.01
C LEU A 774 2.43 -20.06 -18.73
N PRO A 775 2.89 -20.66 -17.61
CA PRO A 775 2.13 -20.62 -16.36
C PRO A 775 2.12 -19.19 -15.79
N MET A 776 0.94 -18.57 -15.78
CA MET A 776 0.66 -17.25 -15.20
C MET A 776 0.73 -17.28 -13.66
N ASN A 777 1.92 -17.52 -13.07
CA ASN A 777 2.11 -17.44 -11.63
C ASN A 777 3.57 -17.20 -11.15
N GLU A 778 4.41 -16.54 -11.95
CA GLU A 778 5.66 -15.94 -11.48
C GLU A 778 5.96 -14.68 -12.31
N PHE A 779 5.69 -13.49 -11.74
CA PHE A 779 5.97 -12.20 -12.38
C PHE A 779 6.35 -11.16 -11.31
N ASP A 780 7.63 -11.15 -10.92
CA ASP A 780 8.11 -10.31 -9.84
C ASP A 780 8.07 -8.82 -10.15
N ARG A 781 7.49 -8.04 -9.23
CA ARG A 781 7.31 -6.59 -9.40
C ARG A 781 8.61 -5.80 -9.43
N GLU A 782 9.72 -6.35 -8.94
CA GLU A 782 11.01 -5.64 -8.88
C GLU A 782 11.71 -5.54 -10.24
N MET A 783 11.45 -6.47 -11.18
CA MET A 783 12.04 -6.43 -12.54
C MET A 783 11.68 -5.17 -13.35
N LEU A 784 10.61 -4.45 -12.98
CA LEU A 784 10.20 -3.21 -13.64
C LEU A 784 10.94 -1.95 -13.12
N SER A 785 11.82 -2.09 -12.13
CA SER A 785 12.51 -0.94 -11.49
C SER A 785 13.72 -0.41 -12.27
N ASP A 786 14.43 -1.28 -13.01
CA ASP A 786 15.71 -0.96 -13.68
C ASP A 786 15.55 -0.47 -15.13
N LEU A 787 14.31 -0.38 -15.63
CA LEU A 787 14.03 0.21 -16.94
C LEU A 787 14.19 1.73 -16.88
N GLY A 788 15.38 2.18 -17.31
CA GLY A 788 15.87 3.56 -17.24
C GLY A 788 14.95 4.63 -17.86
N PRO A 789 15.31 5.93 -17.71
CA PRO A 789 14.38 7.06 -17.77
C PRO A 789 13.57 7.22 -19.08
N ALA A 790 13.98 6.61 -20.19
CA ALA A 790 13.20 6.58 -21.42
C ALA A 790 11.89 5.77 -21.32
N PHE A 791 11.83 4.73 -20.48
CA PHE A 791 10.69 3.79 -20.45
C PHE A 791 9.57 4.17 -19.48
N LYS A 792 9.82 5.04 -18.49
CA LYS A 792 8.78 5.51 -17.54
C LYS A 792 7.57 6.17 -18.23
N HIS A 793 7.75 6.73 -19.43
CA HIS A 793 6.68 7.38 -20.18
C HIS A 793 5.75 6.42 -20.92
N LEU A 794 6.14 5.16 -21.12
CA LEU A 794 5.29 4.11 -21.72
C LEU A 794 4.47 3.39 -20.64
N ALA A 795 5.05 3.15 -19.46
CA ALA A 795 4.34 2.52 -18.34
C ALA A 795 3.09 3.30 -17.89
N SER A 796 3.06 4.62 -18.06
CA SER A 796 1.89 5.46 -17.77
C SER A 796 0.73 5.34 -18.77
N ILE A 797 0.93 4.68 -19.92
CA ILE A 797 -0.09 4.58 -20.98
C ILE A 797 -0.94 3.31 -20.84
N CYS A 798 -0.41 2.26 -20.21
CA CYS A 798 -1.04 0.93 -20.13
C CYS A 798 -1.78 0.65 -18.80
N ASN A 799 -2.22 1.67 -18.06
CA ASN A 799 -2.90 1.51 -16.78
C ASN A 799 -4.40 1.92 -16.87
N PRO A 800 -5.34 0.98 -17.05
CA PRO A 800 -6.77 1.26 -17.22
C PRO A 800 -7.47 1.55 -15.86
N GLY A 801 -6.98 2.54 -15.12
CA GLY A 801 -7.34 2.76 -13.71
C GLY A 801 -8.07 4.07 -13.34
N THR A 802 -8.05 5.10 -14.19
CA THR A 802 -8.66 6.41 -13.86
C THR A 802 -9.31 7.10 -15.07
N LEU A 803 -10.62 6.93 -15.23
CA LEU A 803 -11.45 7.69 -16.16
C LEU A 803 -12.68 8.26 -15.43
N SER A 804 -12.49 9.41 -14.78
CA SER A 804 -13.59 10.20 -14.21
C SER A 804 -14.41 10.85 -15.34
N LYS A 805 -15.74 10.97 -15.11
CA LYS A 805 -16.70 11.40 -16.14
C LYS A 805 -16.59 12.90 -16.48
N PRO A 806 -16.96 13.29 -17.71
CA PRO A 806 -17.04 14.70 -18.09
C PRO A 806 -18.32 15.37 -17.56
N GLU A 807 -18.23 16.65 -17.18
CA GLU A 807 -19.38 17.55 -17.06
C GLU A 807 -19.47 18.49 -18.27
N VAL A 808 -20.69 18.94 -18.58
CA VAL A 808 -21.01 19.67 -19.81
C VAL A 808 -21.29 21.14 -19.52
N MET A 809 -20.41 22.03 -19.97
CA MET A 809 -20.75 23.46 -20.06
C MET A 809 -21.72 23.72 -21.20
N LYS A 810 -22.93 24.20 -20.88
CA LYS A 810 -23.82 24.85 -21.84
C LYS A 810 -23.41 26.32 -22.00
N ASN A 811 -23.17 26.75 -23.23
CA ASN A 811 -23.30 28.15 -23.63
C ASN A 811 -24.42 28.24 -24.66
N GLY A 812 -25.48 28.99 -24.32
CA GLY A 812 -26.59 29.31 -25.22
C GLY A 812 -26.60 30.79 -25.53
N ILE A 813 -26.80 31.17 -26.79
CA ILE A 813 -26.88 32.58 -27.21
C ILE A 813 -28.36 32.98 -27.32
N ARG A 814 -28.93 33.44 -26.21
CA ARG A 814 -29.91 34.55 -26.15
C ARG A 814 -30.25 34.95 -24.71
#